data_AF-A0A670ZFE0-F1
#
_entry.id   AF-A0A670ZFE0-F1
#
_cell.length_a   1.000
_cell.length_b   1.000
_cell.length_c   1.000
_cell.angle_alpha   90.00
_cell.angle_beta   90.00
_cell.angle_gamma   90.00
#
_symmetry.space_group_name_H-M   'P 1'
#
loop_
_entity.id
_entity.type
_entity.pdbx_description
1 polymer ?
#
loop_
_entity_poly.entity_id
_entity_poly.type
_entity_poly.pdbx_seq_one_letter_code
_entity_poly.pdbx_strand_id
1 'polypeptide(L)'
;NALQLDPALNRLFTAGRDSIIRIWSINQHKQDPYIASMEHHTDWVNDAVLCCNGKTLISASSDTTVKVWNAHKGFCMSTLRTHKDYVKALAYAKDKELVASAGLDRQIFLWDVNTLTALTASNNTVTTSSLSGNKDSIYSLAMNQMGTVIVSGSTEKVLRVWDPRTCAKFMKLKGHTDNVKALLLNRDGTQCLSGSSDGTIRLWSLGQQRCIATYRVHDEGVWALQVNEGFTHVYSGGRDKKIYCTDLRNPDIRVLICEEKAPVLKMELDRSADPPPALWVATTKSCVNKWTLKGIQNVRVSGDYDNDCSNPITPLCTQPDQVIKGGASIIQCHILNDKQHILTKDTNNNVAYWDVLKDGEPACKVEDLGKMDFEEDIKKRFKMVYVPNWFSVDLKTGMLTITLDESDCFIAWVSAKDAGFSSADGSDPKLNLGGLLLQALLEYWPRTHINPMDEEENEMNHVNGEQENRLQKGNGYFQVPPHTPVIFGEAGGRTLFRLLCRDSGGETESMLLNETVPQWVIDITVDLNSVQLSPTAQHQISFVSRDRLSASDMLQVRKVMEHVYEKIINLDNESQMTSSCNNEKAGEQEKEEDITVLAEEKIELLCQDQVLDPNMDLRTVKHFIWKSGGDLTLHYRQNVSVGSSVLCIHFVVSITVMLHNNSYYQSKLICPHIIIKKSFDALPVAGQGRPEVEKPSWGF
;
A
#
# COMPACT_ATOMS: atom_id res chain seq x y z
N ASN A 1 -9.12 -13.98 -2.83
CA ASN A 1 -10.11 -13.90 -1.73
C ASN A 1 -11.41 -14.57 -2.11
N ALA A 2 -12.11 -14.14 -3.16
CA ALA A 2 -13.38 -14.74 -3.58
C ALA A 2 -13.37 -15.19 -5.05
N LEU A 3 -14.35 -16.01 -5.41
CA LEU A 3 -14.58 -16.61 -6.73
C LEU A 3 -16.05 -16.45 -7.11
N GLN A 4 -16.33 -16.22 -8.39
CA GLN A 4 -17.68 -16.31 -8.98
C GLN A 4 -17.59 -16.98 -10.34
N LEU A 5 -18.55 -17.86 -10.66
CA LEU A 5 -18.59 -18.60 -11.91
C LEU A 5 -19.79 -18.17 -12.77
N ASP A 6 -19.51 -17.81 -14.02
CA ASP A 6 -20.51 -17.62 -15.07
C ASP A 6 -20.61 -18.92 -15.89
N PRO A 7 -21.68 -19.72 -15.71
CA PRO A 7 -21.89 -20.95 -16.47
C PRO A 7 -22.43 -20.72 -17.89
N ALA A 8 -22.89 -19.49 -18.23
CA ALA A 8 -23.38 -19.19 -19.57
C ALA A 8 -22.24 -18.80 -20.52
N LEU A 9 -21.22 -18.11 -20.01
CA LEU A 9 -20.03 -17.71 -20.78
C LEU A 9 -18.78 -18.57 -20.51
N ASN A 10 -18.88 -19.57 -19.62
CA ASN A 10 -17.74 -20.35 -19.12
C ASN A 10 -16.60 -19.43 -18.64
N ARG A 11 -16.94 -18.46 -17.77
CA ARG A 11 -15.99 -17.49 -17.19
C ARG A 11 -15.89 -17.63 -15.68
N LEU A 12 -14.68 -17.65 -15.15
CA LEU A 12 -14.40 -17.52 -13.72
C LEU A 12 -13.93 -16.09 -13.43
N PHE A 13 -14.49 -15.47 -12.41
CA PHE A 13 -14.03 -14.20 -11.85
C PHE A 13 -13.27 -14.46 -10.55
N THR A 14 -12.04 -13.94 -10.44
CA THR A 14 -11.20 -14.06 -9.23
C THR A 14 -11.03 -12.69 -8.59
N ALA A 15 -11.49 -12.53 -7.35
CA ALA A 15 -11.28 -11.31 -6.54
C ALA A 15 -9.94 -11.41 -5.78
N GLY A 16 -8.95 -10.63 -6.22
CA GLY A 16 -7.57 -10.66 -5.74
C GLY A 16 -7.30 -9.91 -4.44
N ARG A 17 -6.22 -10.31 -3.73
CA ARG A 17 -5.63 -9.49 -2.66
C ARG A 17 -4.75 -8.37 -3.23
N ASP A 18 -4.28 -8.54 -4.45
CA ASP A 18 -3.55 -7.57 -5.27
C ASP A 18 -4.45 -6.47 -5.85
N SER A 19 -5.55 -6.13 -5.16
CA SER A 19 -6.63 -5.19 -5.53
C SER A 19 -7.34 -5.40 -6.89
N ILE A 20 -6.95 -6.39 -7.68
CA ILE A 20 -7.45 -6.60 -9.04
C ILE A 20 -8.49 -7.74 -9.07
N ILE A 21 -9.58 -7.54 -9.81
CA ILE A 21 -10.50 -8.61 -10.21
C ILE A 21 -10.09 -9.08 -11.60
N ARG A 22 -9.96 -10.38 -11.84
CA ARG A 22 -9.59 -10.94 -13.16
C ARG A 22 -10.66 -11.88 -13.69
N ILE A 23 -10.84 -11.85 -15.02
CA ILE A 23 -11.76 -12.70 -15.77
C ILE A 23 -10.95 -13.77 -16.50
N TRP A 24 -11.36 -15.03 -16.35
CA TRP A 24 -10.70 -16.20 -16.94
C TRP A 24 -11.70 -17.05 -17.72
N SER A 25 -11.30 -17.65 -18.83
CA SER A 25 -12.06 -18.71 -19.49
C SER A 25 -11.77 -20.06 -18.84
N ILE A 26 -12.82 -20.80 -18.48
CA ILE A 26 -12.65 -22.14 -17.89
C ILE A 26 -12.59 -23.27 -18.93
N ASN A 27 -12.69 -22.95 -20.22
CA ASN A 27 -12.62 -23.93 -21.31
C ASN A 27 -11.20 -24.55 -21.41
N GLN A 28 -11.07 -25.84 -21.07
CA GLN A 28 -9.78 -26.55 -20.96
C GLN A 28 -8.93 -26.58 -22.24
N HIS A 29 -9.51 -26.33 -23.42
CA HIS A 29 -8.78 -26.30 -24.69
C HIS A 29 -7.97 -25.00 -24.92
N LYS A 30 -8.16 -23.96 -24.10
CA LYS A 30 -7.36 -22.73 -24.20
C LYS A 30 -6.04 -22.86 -23.43
N GLN A 31 -4.93 -22.59 -24.11
CA GLN A 31 -3.59 -22.56 -23.50
C GLN A 31 -3.41 -21.40 -22.52
N ASP A 32 -3.94 -20.22 -22.87
CA ASP A 32 -4.07 -19.07 -21.97
C ASP A 32 -5.54 -18.89 -21.56
N PRO A 33 -5.88 -19.06 -20.27
CA PRO A 33 -7.22 -18.80 -19.77
C PRO A 33 -7.52 -17.32 -19.54
N TYR A 34 -6.55 -16.40 -19.56
CA TYR A 34 -6.78 -14.99 -19.26
C TYR A 34 -7.72 -14.31 -20.29
N ILE A 35 -8.55 -13.37 -19.80
CA ILE A 35 -9.43 -12.54 -20.64
C ILE A 35 -9.20 -11.05 -20.36
N ALA A 36 -9.31 -10.62 -19.09
CA ALA A 36 -9.20 -9.22 -18.71
C ALA A 36 -8.91 -9.02 -17.21
N SER A 37 -8.33 -7.87 -16.87
CA SER A 37 -8.22 -7.32 -15.52
C SER A 37 -9.22 -6.16 -15.36
N MET A 38 -9.84 -6.08 -14.20
CA MET A 38 -10.81 -5.06 -13.80
C MET A 38 -10.20 -4.29 -12.63
N GLU A 39 -9.59 -3.14 -12.93
CA GLU A 39 -8.73 -2.41 -11.99
C GLU A 39 -9.39 -1.10 -11.54
N HIS A 40 -9.63 -0.96 -10.24
CA HIS A 40 -10.07 0.31 -9.64
C HIS A 40 -9.91 0.30 -8.11
N HIS A 41 -10.06 -0.86 -7.47
CA HIS A 41 -9.78 -1.00 -6.04
C HIS A 41 -8.29 -0.77 -5.74
N THR A 42 -8.00 -0.26 -4.53
CA THR A 42 -6.66 0.14 -4.06
C THR A 42 -6.17 -0.68 -2.87
N ASP A 43 -6.97 -1.68 -2.48
CA ASP A 43 -6.69 -2.64 -1.42
C ASP A 43 -7.40 -3.97 -1.74
N TRP A 44 -7.30 -4.96 -0.85
CA TRP A 44 -7.84 -6.30 -1.04
C TRP A 44 -9.32 -6.31 -1.44
N VAL A 45 -9.63 -6.89 -2.60
CA VAL A 45 -11.01 -7.23 -2.94
C VAL A 45 -11.40 -8.45 -2.11
N ASN A 46 -12.25 -8.26 -1.11
CA ASN A 46 -12.59 -9.27 -0.10
C ASN A 46 -13.66 -10.24 -0.59
N ASP A 47 -14.68 -9.74 -1.31
CA ASP A 47 -15.76 -10.55 -1.84
C ASP A 47 -16.27 -10.02 -3.18
N ALA A 48 -16.92 -10.88 -3.96
CA ALA A 48 -17.54 -10.52 -5.23
C ALA A 48 -18.82 -11.34 -5.48
N VAL A 49 -19.82 -10.71 -6.09
CA VAL A 49 -21.09 -11.31 -6.50
C VAL A 49 -21.30 -11.06 -7.99
N LEU A 50 -21.64 -12.11 -8.73
CA LEU A 50 -22.07 -12.02 -10.12
C LEU A 50 -23.60 -12.08 -10.19
N CYS A 51 -24.23 -11.06 -10.77
CA CYS A 51 -25.68 -10.85 -10.78
C CYS A 51 -26.20 -10.50 -12.19
N CYS A 52 -27.52 -10.34 -12.34
CA CYS A 52 -28.17 -9.98 -13.62
C CYS A 52 -27.79 -10.93 -14.79
N ASN A 53 -27.72 -12.24 -14.52
CA ASN A 53 -27.29 -13.29 -15.45
C ASN A 53 -25.92 -13.02 -16.12
N GLY A 54 -24.91 -12.69 -15.30
CA GLY A 54 -23.52 -12.52 -15.75
C GLY A 54 -23.15 -11.12 -16.24
N LYS A 55 -24.14 -10.23 -16.43
CA LYS A 55 -23.94 -8.86 -16.94
C LYS A 55 -23.26 -7.93 -15.95
N THR A 56 -23.55 -8.11 -14.66
CA THR A 56 -23.16 -7.19 -13.59
C THR A 56 -22.34 -7.94 -12.55
N LEU A 57 -21.27 -7.33 -12.06
CA LEU A 57 -20.53 -7.79 -10.89
C LEU A 57 -20.57 -6.69 -9.82
N ILE A 58 -20.73 -7.08 -8.56
CA ILE A 58 -20.53 -6.20 -7.40
C ILE A 58 -19.35 -6.73 -6.60
N SER A 59 -18.46 -5.86 -6.15
CA SER A 59 -17.29 -6.21 -5.33
C SER A 59 -17.21 -5.39 -4.05
N ALA A 60 -16.63 -5.99 -3.02
CA ALA A 60 -16.39 -5.40 -1.70
C ALA A 60 -14.89 -5.40 -1.41
N SER A 61 -14.34 -4.28 -0.92
CA SER A 61 -12.89 -4.10 -0.74
C SER A 61 -12.50 -3.57 0.65
N SER A 62 -11.24 -3.81 1.01
CA SER A 62 -10.59 -3.16 2.16
C SER A 62 -10.34 -1.66 1.94
N ASP A 63 -10.48 -1.12 0.73
CA ASP A 63 -10.46 0.35 0.49
C ASP A 63 -11.73 1.09 0.94
N THR A 64 -12.55 0.44 1.76
CA THR A 64 -13.86 0.87 2.29
C THR A 64 -14.99 0.99 1.25
N THR A 65 -14.75 0.68 -0.02
CA THR A 65 -15.75 0.84 -1.08
C THR A 65 -16.43 -0.47 -1.50
N VAL A 66 -17.67 -0.32 -1.99
CA VAL A 66 -18.33 -1.32 -2.82
C VAL A 66 -18.37 -0.78 -4.24
N LYS A 67 -17.99 -1.58 -5.24
CA LYS A 67 -17.98 -1.17 -6.65
C LYS A 67 -18.95 -1.99 -7.49
N VAL A 68 -19.58 -1.33 -8.45
CA VAL A 68 -20.51 -1.92 -9.42
C VAL A 68 -19.82 -1.93 -10.78
N TRP A 69 -19.84 -3.06 -11.48
CA TRP A 69 -19.06 -3.28 -12.70
C TRP A 69 -19.92 -3.86 -13.82
N ASN A 70 -19.59 -3.47 -15.05
CA ASN A 70 -20.03 -4.20 -16.23
C ASN A 70 -19.12 -5.43 -16.40
N ALA A 71 -19.61 -6.61 -16.03
CA ALA A 71 -18.82 -7.84 -16.01
C ALA A 71 -18.52 -8.41 -17.41
N HIS A 72 -19.31 -8.03 -18.42
CA HIS A 72 -19.05 -8.41 -19.81
C HIS A 72 -17.92 -7.59 -20.44
N LYS A 73 -17.88 -6.28 -20.18
CA LYS A 73 -16.91 -5.32 -20.73
C LYS A 73 -15.69 -5.06 -19.83
N GLY A 74 -15.75 -5.40 -18.55
CA GLY A 74 -14.62 -5.35 -17.62
C GLY A 74 -14.29 -3.98 -17.02
N PHE A 75 -15.27 -3.06 -16.90
CA PHE A 75 -15.04 -1.72 -16.32
C PHE A 75 -15.98 -1.40 -15.14
N CYS A 76 -15.53 -0.51 -14.27
CA CYS A 76 -16.29 -0.03 -13.10
C CYS A 76 -17.30 1.04 -13.55
N MET A 77 -18.56 0.88 -13.17
CA MET A 77 -19.65 1.82 -13.46
C MET A 77 -19.91 2.79 -12.31
N SER A 78 -19.74 2.36 -11.05
CA SER A 78 -20.07 3.19 -9.88
C SER A 78 -19.31 2.74 -8.63
N THR A 79 -19.03 3.68 -7.72
CA THR A 79 -18.36 3.43 -6.43
C THR A 79 -19.24 3.91 -5.28
N LEU A 80 -19.72 2.97 -4.47
CA LEU A 80 -20.53 3.23 -3.28
C LEU A 80 -19.58 3.39 -2.08
N ARG A 81 -19.64 4.55 -1.41
CA ARG A 81 -18.68 4.96 -0.36
C ARG A 81 -19.33 5.12 1.03
N THR A 82 -20.34 4.30 1.32
CA THR A 82 -21.16 4.37 2.56
C THR A 82 -20.57 3.63 3.75
N HIS A 83 -19.78 2.58 3.51
CA HIS A 83 -19.02 1.92 4.56
C HIS A 83 -17.89 2.82 5.06
N LYS A 84 -17.51 2.62 6.33
CA LYS A 84 -16.52 3.44 7.05
C LYS A 84 -15.24 2.68 7.43
N ASP A 85 -15.16 1.41 7.03
CA ASP A 85 -14.09 0.47 7.32
C ASP A 85 -14.16 -0.66 6.27
N TYR A 86 -13.28 -1.64 6.32
CA TYR A 86 -13.11 -2.67 5.28
C TYR A 86 -14.41 -3.44 5.05
N VAL A 87 -14.88 -3.47 3.80
CA VAL A 87 -16.05 -4.26 3.41
C VAL A 87 -15.60 -5.71 3.23
N LYS A 88 -16.12 -6.63 4.03
CA LYS A 88 -15.60 -8.00 4.16
C LYS A 88 -16.40 -9.05 3.42
N ALA A 89 -17.71 -8.87 3.28
CA ALA A 89 -18.60 -9.87 2.72
C ALA A 89 -19.73 -9.23 1.89
N LEU A 90 -20.15 -9.96 0.86
CA LEU A 90 -21.36 -9.68 0.10
C LEU A 90 -22.36 -10.84 0.27
N ALA A 91 -23.64 -10.55 0.08
CA ALA A 91 -24.69 -11.55 -0.01
C ALA A 91 -25.67 -11.19 -1.14
N TYR A 92 -26.35 -12.19 -1.71
CA TYR A 92 -27.13 -12.02 -2.93
C TYR A 92 -28.42 -12.86 -2.91
N ALA A 93 -29.54 -12.23 -3.24
CA ALA A 93 -30.81 -12.88 -3.52
C ALA A 93 -31.16 -12.75 -5.01
N LYS A 94 -30.92 -13.83 -5.76
CA LYS A 94 -31.09 -13.88 -7.22
C LYS A 94 -32.51 -13.54 -7.68
N ASP A 95 -33.54 -14.03 -6.99
CA ASP A 95 -34.94 -13.86 -7.43
C ASP A 95 -35.46 -12.42 -7.24
N LYS A 96 -34.65 -11.55 -6.63
CA LYS A 96 -34.93 -10.12 -6.41
C LYS A 96 -33.85 -9.19 -6.97
N GLU A 97 -32.76 -9.73 -7.53
CA GLU A 97 -31.56 -8.97 -7.90
C GLU A 97 -31.13 -8.00 -6.76
N LEU A 98 -31.17 -8.50 -5.52
CA LEU A 98 -30.88 -7.75 -4.30
C LEU A 98 -29.52 -8.20 -3.73
N VAL A 99 -28.61 -7.24 -3.52
CA VAL A 99 -27.30 -7.47 -2.90
C VAL A 99 -27.23 -6.78 -1.55
N ALA A 100 -26.49 -7.38 -0.61
CA ALA A 100 -26.15 -6.78 0.66
C ALA A 100 -24.63 -6.73 0.84
N SER A 101 -24.12 -5.68 1.49
CA SER A 101 -22.69 -5.51 1.80
C SER A 101 -22.49 -5.30 3.30
N ALA A 102 -21.45 -5.92 3.86
CA ALA A 102 -21.14 -5.84 5.29
C ALA A 102 -19.62 -5.82 5.54
N GLY A 103 -19.20 -5.17 6.62
CA GLY A 103 -17.79 -4.95 6.91
C GLY A 103 -17.43 -4.81 8.39
N LEU A 104 -16.19 -4.37 8.62
CA LEU A 104 -15.64 -4.15 9.96
C LEU A 104 -16.34 -2.99 10.69
N ASP A 105 -16.98 -2.08 9.96
CA ASP A 105 -17.79 -0.97 10.46
C ASP A 105 -19.11 -1.40 11.12
N ARG A 106 -19.39 -2.72 11.13
CA ARG A 106 -20.55 -3.36 11.78
C ARG A 106 -21.89 -3.04 11.12
N GLN A 107 -21.87 -2.31 10.00
CA GLN A 107 -23.04 -1.96 9.22
C GLN A 107 -23.32 -3.05 8.17
N ILE A 108 -24.60 -3.17 7.80
CA ILE A 108 -25.02 -3.93 6.62
C ILE A 108 -25.87 -2.99 5.80
N PHE A 109 -25.54 -2.79 4.53
CA PHE A 109 -26.36 -2.04 3.57
C PHE A 109 -27.02 -2.99 2.57
N LEU A 110 -28.23 -2.65 2.13
CA LEU A 110 -29.00 -3.35 1.12
C LEU A 110 -29.09 -2.52 -0.16
N TRP A 111 -28.95 -3.17 -1.31
CA TRP A 111 -28.81 -2.56 -2.62
C TRP A 111 -29.60 -3.33 -3.68
N ASP A 112 -30.60 -2.68 -4.30
CA ASP A 112 -31.19 -3.19 -5.53
C ASP A 112 -30.21 -3.00 -6.69
N VAL A 113 -29.80 -4.10 -7.32
CA VAL A 113 -28.84 -4.08 -8.43
C VAL A 113 -29.40 -3.31 -9.62
N ASN A 114 -30.72 -3.34 -9.86
CA ASN A 114 -31.32 -2.65 -11.00
C ASN A 114 -31.15 -1.13 -10.86
N THR A 115 -31.52 -0.58 -9.69
CA THR A 115 -31.28 0.82 -9.31
C THR A 115 -29.80 1.18 -9.44
N LEU A 116 -28.87 0.34 -8.96
CA LEU A 116 -27.43 0.58 -9.10
C LEU A 116 -26.95 0.62 -10.56
N THR A 117 -27.45 -0.25 -11.43
CA THR A 117 -27.10 -0.26 -12.85
C THR A 117 -27.72 0.87 -13.67
N ALA A 118 -28.74 1.54 -13.12
CA ALA A 118 -29.41 2.70 -13.73
C ALA A 118 -28.83 4.06 -13.28
N LEU A 119 -27.75 4.06 -12.48
CA LEU A 119 -27.05 5.27 -12.11
C LEU A 119 -26.35 5.91 -13.32
N THR A 120 -26.44 7.23 -13.42
CA THR A 120 -25.83 8.05 -14.49
C THR A 120 -25.26 9.34 -13.88
N ALA A 121 -24.57 10.16 -14.68
CA ALA A 121 -24.14 11.49 -14.25
C ALA A 121 -25.30 12.40 -13.80
N SER A 122 -26.50 12.23 -14.39
CA SER A 122 -27.71 12.98 -14.03
C SER A 122 -28.57 12.32 -12.95
N ASN A 123 -28.35 11.03 -12.65
CA ASN A 123 -29.03 10.27 -11.61
C ASN A 123 -27.99 9.53 -10.77
N ASN A 124 -27.30 10.28 -9.89
CA ASN A 124 -26.19 9.79 -9.07
C ASN A 124 -26.59 9.53 -7.60
N THR A 125 -27.86 9.72 -7.24
CA THR A 125 -28.35 9.53 -5.87
C THR A 125 -28.83 8.09 -5.65
N VAL A 126 -28.32 7.44 -4.60
CA VAL A 126 -28.76 6.09 -4.17
C VAL A 126 -29.39 6.16 -2.78
N THR A 127 -30.60 5.60 -2.63
CA THR A 127 -31.23 5.44 -1.31
C THR A 127 -30.60 4.27 -0.58
N THR A 128 -30.22 4.49 0.69
CA THR A 128 -29.54 3.46 1.50
C THR A 128 -30.50 2.87 2.52
N SER A 129 -30.69 1.55 2.45
CA SER A 129 -31.35 0.77 3.50
C SER A 129 -30.30 0.04 4.31
N SER A 130 -30.37 0.12 5.65
CA SER A 130 -29.36 -0.47 6.53
C SER A 130 -29.94 -1.35 7.63
N LEU A 131 -29.23 -2.42 7.99
CA LEU A 131 -29.63 -3.34 9.05
C LEU A 131 -28.77 -3.12 10.30
N SER A 132 -29.40 -2.61 11.36
CA SER A 132 -28.72 -2.37 12.63
C SER A 132 -28.66 -3.61 13.52
N GLY A 133 -27.67 -3.65 14.41
CA GLY A 133 -27.71 -4.48 15.62
C GLY A 133 -26.51 -5.38 15.87
N ASN A 134 -25.62 -5.58 14.89
CA ASN A 134 -24.31 -6.22 15.10
C ASN A 134 -23.55 -5.42 16.17
N LYS A 135 -22.96 -6.10 17.17
CA LYS A 135 -22.14 -5.43 18.18
C LYS A 135 -20.66 -5.37 17.79
N ASP A 136 -20.24 -6.19 16.85
CA ASP A 136 -18.85 -6.36 16.48
C ASP A 136 -18.67 -6.61 14.97
N SER A 137 -17.43 -6.56 14.49
CA SER A 137 -17.06 -6.56 13.07
C SER A 137 -17.54 -7.79 12.30
N ILE A 138 -18.11 -7.58 11.11
CA ILE A 138 -18.77 -8.63 10.32
C ILE A 138 -17.75 -9.25 9.35
N TYR A 139 -17.72 -10.58 9.30
CA TYR A 139 -16.79 -11.36 8.45
C TYR A 139 -17.50 -12.23 7.41
N SER A 140 -18.80 -12.50 7.59
CA SER A 140 -19.60 -13.25 6.62
C SER A 140 -21.04 -12.74 6.57
N LEU A 141 -21.65 -12.90 5.39
CA LEU A 141 -23.01 -12.48 5.10
C LEU A 141 -23.61 -13.53 4.15
N ALA A 142 -24.88 -13.88 4.34
CA ALA A 142 -25.61 -14.73 3.41
C ALA A 142 -27.07 -14.27 3.31
N MET A 143 -27.65 -14.41 2.12
CA MET A 143 -29.07 -14.16 1.85
C MET A 143 -29.62 -15.39 1.12
N ASN A 144 -30.88 -15.76 1.36
CA ASN A 144 -31.51 -16.85 0.61
C ASN A 144 -31.93 -16.36 -0.79
N GLN A 145 -32.10 -17.30 -1.73
CA GLN A 145 -32.38 -16.97 -3.14
C GLN A 145 -33.61 -16.07 -3.32
N MET A 146 -34.65 -16.27 -2.50
CA MET A 146 -35.92 -15.52 -2.56
C MET A 146 -35.84 -14.11 -1.95
N GLY A 147 -34.76 -13.76 -1.24
CA GLY A 147 -34.59 -12.46 -0.59
C GLY A 147 -35.52 -12.23 0.59
N THR A 148 -35.80 -13.28 1.38
CA THR A 148 -36.69 -13.22 2.56
C THR A 148 -35.92 -13.31 3.89
N VAL A 149 -34.67 -13.76 3.88
CA VAL A 149 -33.83 -13.94 5.05
C VAL A 149 -32.40 -13.52 4.71
N ILE A 150 -31.82 -12.67 5.57
CA ILE A 150 -30.38 -12.36 5.57
C ILE A 150 -29.78 -12.71 6.93
N VAL A 151 -28.59 -13.32 6.92
CA VAL A 151 -27.82 -13.72 8.11
C VAL A 151 -26.43 -13.09 8.07
N SER A 152 -25.96 -12.54 9.19
CA SER A 152 -24.58 -12.10 9.39
C SER A 152 -23.82 -13.00 10.37
N GLY A 153 -22.50 -13.12 10.13
CA GLY A 153 -21.54 -13.80 10.98
C GLY A 153 -20.36 -12.88 11.30
N SER A 154 -19.96 -12.84 12.57
CA SER A 154 -19.05 -11.83 13.11
C SER A 154 -18.20 -12.38 14.25
N THR A 155 -17.26 -11.57 14.72
CA THR A 155 -16.52 -11.80 15.97
C THR A 155 -17.39 -11.74 17.23
N GLU A 156 -18.68 -11.36 17.13
CA GLU A 156 -19.67 -11.53 18.21
C GLU A 156 -20.00 -13.02 18.47
N LYS A 157 -19.58 -13.95 17.59
CA LYS A 157 -19.77 -15.42 17.70
C LYS A 157 -21.24 -15.88 17.62
N VAL A 158 -22.14 -14.94 17.36
CA VAL A 158 -23.59 -15.11 17.31
C VAL A 158 -24.05 -14.73 15.92
N LEU A 159 -24.78 -15.63 15.25
CA LEU A 159 -25.40 -15.31 13.96
C LEU A 159 -26.62 -14.44 14.23
N ARG A 160 -26.81 -13.42 13.41
CA ARG A 160 -27.94 -12.50 13.51
C ARG A 160 -28.75 -12.56 12.23
N VAL A 161 -30.07 -12.51 12.37
CA VAL A 161 -31.01 -12.79 11.28
C VAL A 161 -32.00 -11.63 11.14
N TRP A 162 -32.27 -11.19 9.92
CA TRP A 162 -33.25 -10.17 9.59
C TRP A 162 -34.11 -10.57 8.38
N ASP A 163 -35.30 -9.97 8.27
CA ASP A 163 -36.02 -9.86 6.98
C ASP A 163 -35.50 -8.62 6.25
N PRO A 164 -34.86 -8.75 5.07
CA PRO A 164 -34.30 -7.61 4.34
C PRO A 164 -35.36 -6.68 3.74
N ARG A 165 -36.61 -7.12 3.57
CA ARG A 165 -37.72 -6.30 3.04
C ARG A 165 -38.28 -5.33 4.08
N THR A 166 -38.31 -5.74 5.35
CA THR A 166 -38.84 -4.92 6.46
C THR A 166 -37.73 -4.34 7.34
N CYS A 167 -36.48 -4.73 7.11
CA CYS A 167 -35.32 -4.48 7.98
C CYS A 167 -35.51 -4.98 9.44
N ALA A 168 -36.53 -5.80 9.69
CA ALA A 168 -36.89 -6.27 11.03
C ALA A 168 -35.88 -7.32 11.53
N LYS A 169 -35.48 -7.19 12.79
CA LYS A 169 -34.65 -8.19 13.51
C LYS A 169 -35.49 -9.43 13.78
N PHE A 170 -35.05 -10.59 13.30
CA PHE A 170 -35.80 -11.83 13.38
C PHE A 170 -35.34 -12.71 14.55
N MET A 171 -34.05 -13.05 14.63
CA MET A 171 -33.50 -13.84 15.74
C MET A 171 -31.98 -13.70 15.93
N LYS A 172 -31.46 -14.32 16.99
CA LYS A 172 -30.02 -14.47 17.27
C LYS A 172 -29.70 -15.92 17.59
N LEU A 173 -28.82 -16.54 16.79
CA LEU A 173 -28.44 -17.94 16.98
C LEU A 173 -27.08 -18.00 17.69
N LYS A 174 -27.09 -18.47 18.94
CA LYS A 174 -25.88 -18.69 19.75
C LYS A 174 -25.40 -20.13 19.60
N GLY A 175 -24.09 -20.35 19.54
CA GLY A 175 -23.51 -21.69 19.62
C GLY A 175 -22.05 -21.78 19.21
N HIS A 176 -21.61 -20.98 18.24
CA HIS A 176 -20.18 -20.88 17.91
C HIS A 176 -19.38 -20.24 19.05
N THR A 177 -18.11 -20.64 19.16
CA THR A 177 -17.17 -20.17 20.19
C THR A 177 -16.11 -19.22 19.63
N ASP A 178 -16.11 -18.98 18.31
CA ASP A 178 -15.23 -18.02 17.64
C ASP A 178 -15.89 -17.42 16.37
N ASN A 179 -15.18 -16.48 15.72
CA ASN A 179 -15.61 -15.72 14.54
C ASN A 179 -16.17 -16.60 13.41
N VAL A 180 -17.32 -16.21 12.84
CA VAL A 180 -18.02 -16.93 11.78
C VAL A 180 -17.67 -16.34 10.42
N LYS A 181 -16.97 -17.11 9.58
CA LYS A 181 -16.41 -16.66 8.29
C LYS A 181 -17.09 -17.22 7.04
N ALA A 182 -17.90 -18.27 7.20
CA ALA A 182 -18.72 -18.80 6.11
C ALA A 182 -20.17 -18.93 6.55
N LEU A 183 -21.09 -18.54 5.67
CA LEU A 183 -22.53 -18.68 5.83
C LEU A 183 -23.16 -19.12 4.51
N LEU A 184 -24.13 -20.03 4.58
CA LEU A 184 -25.00 -20.41 3.48
C LEU A 184 -26.44 -20.53 4.00
N LEU A 185 -27.40 -20.26 3.13
CA LEU A 185 -28.83 -20.47 3.38
C LEU A 185 -29.38 -21.43 2.33
N ASN A 186 -30.35 -22.26 2.71
CA ASN A 186 -31.15 -22.98 1.72
C ASN A 186 -32.09 -22.01 0.98
N ARG A 187 -32.62 -22.45 -0.16
CA ARG A 187 -33.46 -21.61 -1.06
C ARG A 187 -34.59 -20.88 -0.33
N ASP A 188 -35.32 -21.60 0.51
CA ASP A 188 -36.50 -21.10 1.22
C ASP A 188 -36.16 -20.25 2.47
N GLY A 189 -34.88 -20.18 2.88
CA GLY A 189 -34.47 -19.47 4.09
C GLY A 189 -34.97 -20.13 5.39
N THR A 190 -35.13 -21.45 5.41
CA THR A 190 -35.58 -22.23 6.58
C THR A 190 -34.44 -22.89 7.35
N GLN A 191 -33.29 -23.09 6.69
CA GLN A 191 -32.07 -23.65 7.27
C GLN A 191 -30.83 -22.83 6.89
N CYS A 192 -29.86 -22.80 7.79
CA CYS A 192 -28.58 -22.12 7.59
C CYS A 192 -27.42 -23.07 7.90
N LEU A 193 -26.35 -23.01 7.11
CA LEU A 193 -25.05 -23.61 7.43
C LEU A 193 -24.05 -22.50 7.77
N SER A 194 -23.22 -22.72 8.79
CA SER A 194 -22.17 -21.78 9.17
C SER A 194 -20.85 -22.47 9.47
N GLY A 195 -19.74 -21.84 9.04
CA GLY A 195 -18.37 -22.27 9.31
C GLY A 195 -17.64 -21.19 10.12
N SER A 196 -16.95 -21.63 11.17
CA SER A 196 -16.29 -20.74 12.14
C SER A 196 -14.81 -21.07 12.31
N SER A 197 -14.07 -20.06 12.76
CA SER A 197 -12.71 -20.22 13.30
C SER A 197 -12.62 -21.24 14.45
N ASP A 198 -13.73 -21.61 15.09
CA ASP A 198 -13.78 -22.67 16.13
C ASP A 198 -13.64 -24.11 15.61
N GLY A 199 -13.38 -24.29 14.30
CA GLY A 199 -13.22 -25.59 13.64
C GLY A 199 -14.53 -26.34 13.39
N THR A 200 -15.68 -25.78 13.79
CA THR A 200 -16.98 -26.42 13.61
C THR A 200 -17.75 -25.89 12.41
N ILE A 201 -18.51 -26.79 11.79
CA ILE A 201 -19.60 -26.44 10.87
C ILE A 201 -20.90 -26.68 11.63
N ARG A 202 -21.86 -25.76 11.56
CA ARG A 202 -23.16 -25.90 12.22
C ARG A 202 -24.30 -25.80 11.24
N LEU A 203 -25.27 -26.70 11.40
CA LEU A 203 -26.57 -26.63 10.75
C LEU A 203 -27.60 -26.06 11.73
N TRP A 204 -28.37 -25.08 11.28
CA TRP A 204 -29.37 -24.37 12.07
C TRP A 204 -30.75 -24.53 11.45
N SER A 205 -31.76 -24.76 12.28
CA SER A 205 -33.16 -24.58 11.89
C SER A 205 -33.60 -23.19 12.29
N LEU A 206 -33.98 -22.37 11.31
CA LEU A 206 -34.46 -21.01 11.57
C LEU A 206 -35.87 -21.02 12.17
N GLY A 207 -36.74 -21.96 11.74
CA GLY A 207 -38.05 -22.16 12.37
C GLY A 207 -37.96 -22.55 13.86
N GLN A 208 -36.98 -23.36 14.25
CA GLN A 208 -36.76 -23.76 15.66
C GLN A 208 -35.77 -22.83 16.41
N GLN A 209 -35.24 -21.80 15.75
CA GLN A 209 -34.27 -20.82 16.27
C GLN A 209 -33.03 -21.43 16.98
N ARG A 210 -32.57 -22.61 16.53
CA ARG A 210 -31.51 -23.37 17.22
C ARG A 210 -30.58 -24.12 16.27
N CYS A 211 -29.40 -24.46 16.80
CA CYS A 211 -28.51 -25.43 16.19
C CYS A 211 -29.16 -26.83 16.24
N ILE A 212 -29.14 -27.54 15.11
CA ILE A 212 -29.68 -28.91 15.00
C ILE A 212 -28.59 -29.96 14.76
N ALA A 213 -27.43 -29.58 14.21
CA ALA A 213 -26.25 -30.44 14.12
C ALA A 213 -24.94 -29.63 14.18
N THR A 214 -23.85 -30.25 14.64
CA THR A 214 -22.51 -29.65 14.69
C THR A 214 -21.48 -30.68 14.22
N TYR A 215 -20.80 -30.37 13.12
CA TYR A 215 -19.82 -31.23 12.47
C TYR A 215 -18.40 -30.78 12.81
N ARG A 216 -17.52 -31.74 13.14
CA ARG A 216 -16.11 -31.53 13.49
C ARG A 216 -15.24 -32.35 12.55
N VAL A 217 -15.08 -31.84 11.32
CA VAL A 217 -14.30 -32.50 10.26
C VAL A 217 -12.96 -31.81 9.97
N HIS A 218 -12.73 -30.63 10.57
CA HIS A 218 -11.51 -29.84 10.42
C HIS A 218 -10.75 -29.74 11.75
N ASP A 219 -9.42 -29.69 11.66
CA ASP A 219 -8.53 -29.55 12.81
C ASP A 219 -8.31 -28.08 13.22
N GLU A 220 -8.54 -27.15 12.26
CA GLU A 220 -8.43 -25.70 12.44
C GLU A 220 -9.67 -24.98 11.89
N GLY A 221 -9.70 -23.65 12.00
CA GLY A 221 -10.86 -22.83 11.62
C GLY A 221 -11.36 -23.00 10.17
N VAL A 222 -12.67 -23.18 10.02
CA VAL A 222 -13.39 -23.34 8.74
C VAL A 222 -13.74 -21.97 8.17
N TRP A 223 -13.29 -21.68 6.95
CA TRP A 223 -13.37 -20.34 6.35
C TRP A 223 -14.19 -20.27 5.07
N ALA A 224 -14.36 -21.40 4.38
CA ALA A 224 -15.15 -21.51 3.15
C ALA A 224 -16.15 -22.66 3.26
N LEU A 225 -17.38 -22.41 2.80
CA LEU A 225 -18.41 -23.44 2.62
C LEU A 225 -19.04 -23.31 1.23
N GLN A 226 -19.41 -24.45 0.65
CA GLN A 226 -20.32 -24.56 -0.49
C GLN A 226 -21.34 -25.68 -0.20
N VAL A 227 -22.46 -25.71 -0.92
CA VAL A 227 -23.51 -26.73 -0.76
C VAL A 227 -24.15 -27.08 -2.09
N ASN A 228 -24.55 -28.35 -2.28
CA ASN A 228 -25.31 -28.78 -3.46
C ASN A 228 -26.76 -28.23 -3.44
N GLU A 229 -27.44 -28.24 -4.59
CA GLU A 229 -28.80 -27.73 -4.75
C GLU A 229 -29.80 -28.36 -3.77
N GLY A 230 -29.68 -29.67 -3.52
CA GLY A 230 -30.52 -30.39 -2.56
C GLY A 230 -30.26 -30.09 -1.08
N PHE A 231 -29.32 -29.19 -0.75
CA PHE A 231 -28.93 -28.82 0.63
C PHE A 231 -28.63 -30.03 1.54
N THR A 232 -28.00 -31.07 0.98
CA THR A 232 -27.71 -32.34 1.66
C THR A 232 -26.22 -32.59 1.87
N HIS A 233 -25.37 -31.98 1.06
CA HIS A 233 -23.93 -32.18 1.08
C HIS A 233 -23.21 -30.85 1.20
N VAL A 234 -22.50 -30.68 2.31
CA VAL A 234 -21.66 -29.50 2.55
C VAL A 234 -20.23 -29.79 2.11
N TYR A 235 -19.67 -28.85 1.38
CA TYR A 235 -18.26 -28.81 0.99
C TYR A 235 -17.58 -27.78 1.88
N SER A 236 -16.52 -28.16 2.58
CA SER A 236 -15.87 -27.30 3.59
C SER A 236 -14.36 -27.27 3.44
N GLY A 237 -13.78 -26.10 3.69
CA GLY A 237 -12.34 -25.86 3.65
C GLY A 237 -11.95 -24.68 4.53
N GLY A 238 -10.70 -24.67 5.00
CA GLY A 238 -10.23 -23.59 5.86
C GLY A 238 -8.73 -23.60 6.09
N ARG A 239 -8.35 -23.30 7.33
CA ARG A 239 -6.97 -23.04 7.73
C ARG A 239 -6.07 -24.29 7.64
N ASP A 240 -6.63 -25.46 7.93
CA ASP A 240 -5.99 -26.77 7.85
C ASP A 240 -5.74 -27.27 6.41
N LYS A 241 -6.16 -26.50 5.38
CA LYS A 241 -5.99 -26.75 3.94
C LYS A 241 -6.72 -27.97 3.38
N LYS A 242 -7.26 -28.85 4.22
CA LYS A 242 -8.05 -30.00 3.82
C LYS A 242 -9.40 -29.54 3.27
N ILE A 243 -9.93 -30.26 2.29
CA ILE A 243 -11.27 -29.99 1.72
C ILE A 243 -12.12 -31.24 1.84
N TYR A 244 -13.25 -31.15 2.53
CA TYR A 244 -14.15 -32.26 2.77
C TYR A 244 -15.50 -32.07 2.06
N CYS A 245 -16.10 -33.16 1.61
CA CYS A 245 -17.55 -33.25 1.37
C CYS A 245 -18.17 -34.10 2.47
N THR A 246 -19.18 -33.59 3.18
CA THR A 246 -19.85 -34.27 4.30
C THR A 246 -21.37 -34.35 4.03
N ASP A 247 -21.98 -35.53 4.21
CA ASP A 247 -23.44 -35.66 4.18
C ASP A 247 -24.03 -35.11 5.49
N LEU A 248 -24.94 -34.14 5.38
CA LEU A 248 -25.53 -33.46 6.53
C LEU A 248 -26.46 -34.35 7.35
N ARG A 249 -26.91 -35.47 6.77
CA ARG A 249 -27.82 -36.46 7.39
C ARG A 249 -27.05 -37.57 8.10
N ASN A 250 -25.85 -37.91 7.62
CA ASN A 250 -24.96 -38.87 8.25
C ASN A 250 -23.51 -38.32 8.22
N PRO A 251 -23.03 -37.72 9.32
CA PRO A 251 -21.75 -37.01 9.35
C PRO A 251 -20.52 -37.93 9.26
N ASP A 252 -20.70 -39.23 9.50
CA ASP A 252 -19.65 -40.22 9.35
C ASP A 252 -19.32 -40.47 7.87
N ILE A 253 -20.29 -40.18 6.97
CA ILE A 253 -20.09 -40.16 5.52
C ILE A 253 -19.43 -38.82 5.13
N ARG A 254 -18.10 -38.81 5.24
CA ARG A 254 -17.23 -37.72 4.78
C ARG A 254 -16.17 -38.22 3.80
N VAL A 255 -15.93 -37.45 2.74
CA VAL A 255 -14.87 -37.71 1.75
C VAL A 255 -13.87 -36.56 1.81
N LEU A 256 -12.59 -36.87 2.01
CA LEU A 256 -11.50 -35.92 1.78
C LEU A 256 -11.35 -35.77 0.26
N ILE A 257 -11.66 -34.58 -0.28
CA ILE A 257 -11.51 -34.29 -1.70
C ILE A 257 -10.03 -34.13 -2.05
N CYS A 258 -9.33 -33.27 -1.31
CA CYS A 258 -7.91 -33.00 -1.47
C CYS A 258 -7.35 -32.27 -0.23
N GLU A 259 -6.02 -32.14 -0.18
CA GLU A 259 -5.33 -31.18 0.69
C GLU A 259 -4.67 -30.12 -0.20
N GLU A 260 -5.00 -28.85 0.03
CA GLU A 260 -4.44 -27.72 -0.72
C GLU A 260 -3.03 -27.34 -0.26
N LYS A 261 -2.29 -26.67 -1.15
CA LYS A 261 -0.91 -26.21 -0.85
C LYS A 261 -0.86 -25.00 0.08
N ALA A 262 -2.02 -24.43 0.46
CA ALA A 262 -2.15 -23.26 1.30
C ALA A 262 -3.58 -23.17 1.90
N PRO A 263 -3.78 -22.42 3.00
CA PRO A 263 -5.11 -22.23 3.61
C PRO A 263 -6.19 -21.80 2.61
N VAL A 264 -7.33 -22.47 2.64
CA VAL A 264 -8.47 -22.23 1.75
C VAL A 264 -9.23 -20.99 2.21
N LEU A 265 -9.46 -20.05 1.31
CA LEU A 265 -10.16 -18.79 1.60
C LEU A 265 -11.61 -18.79 1.10
N LYS A 266 -11.86 -19.34 -0.09
CA LYS A 266 -13.18 -19.44 -0.71
C LYS A 266 -13.18 -20.58 -1.72
N MET A 267 -14.35 -21.15 -1.97
CA MET A 267 -14.57 -22.19 -2.97
C MET A 267 -15.84 -21.86 -3.76
N GLU A 268 -15.91 -22.28 -5.01
CA GLU A 268 -17.08 -22.11 -5.87
C GLU A 268 -17.36 -23.42 -6.61
N LEU A 269 -18.57 -23.95 -6.47
CA LEU A 269 -18.97 -25.20 -7.14
C LEU A 269 -19.21 -24.95 -8.63
N ASP A 270 -18.78 -25.90 -9.46
CA ASP A 270 -19.35 -26.03 -10.80
C ASP A 270 -20.78 -26.57 -10.63
N ARG A 271 -21.78 -25.79 -11.05
CA ARG A 271 -23.21 -26.11 -10.93
C ARG A 271 -23.84 -26.55 -12.25
N SER A 272 -23.03 -26.97 -13.23
CA SER A 272 -23.50 -27.44 -14.54
C SER A 272 -24.22 -28.81 -14.51
N ALA A 273 -24.08 -29.59 -13.44
CA ALA A 273 -24.77 -30.86 -13.23
C ALA A 273 -25.03 -31.13 -11.73
N ASP A 274 -25.92 -32.08 -11.43
CA ASP A 274 -26.11 -32.65 -10.08
C ASP A 274 -25.87 -34.18 -10.15
N PRO A 275 -24.90 -34.75 -9.39
CA PRO A 275 -23.98 -34.07 -8.48
C PRO A 275 -23.03 -33.09 -9.20
N PRO A 276 -22.54 -32.04 -8.51
CA PRO A 276 -21.63 -31.06 -9.11
C PRO A 276 -20.34 -31.73 -9.59
N PRO A 277 -19.86 -31.46 -10.82
CA PRO A 277 -18.74 -32.21 -11.41
C PRO A 277 -17.36 -31.76 -10.91
N ALA A 278 -17.26 -30.54 -10.39
CA ALA A 278 -15.99 -29.92 -9.99
C ALA A 278 -16.17 -28.82 -8.92
N LEU A 279 -15.07 -28.46 -8.28
CA LEU A 279 -14.96 -27.41 -7.27
C LEU A 279 -13.76 -26.51 -7.60
N TRP A 280 -13.99 -25.22 -7.78
CA TRP A 280 -12.93 -24.20 -7.86
C TRP A 280 -12.54 -23.74 -6.45
N VAL A 281 -11.24 -23.57 -6.22
CA VAL A 281 -10.67 -23.29 -4.89
C VAL A 281 -9.67 -22.14 -4.96
N ALA A 282 -9.89 -21.13 -4.12
CA ALA A 282 -8.97 -20.02 -3.89
C ALA A 282 -8.33 -20.14 -2.51
N THR A 283 -7.00 -20.04 -2.47
CA THR A 283 -6.19 -20.14 -1.24
C THR A 283 -5.50 -18.79 -0.93
N THR A 284 -4.57 -18.77 0.02
CA THR A 284 -3.67 -17.62 0.22
C THR A 284 -2.57 -17.52 -0.84
N LYS A 285 -2.39 -18.53 -1.72
CA LYS A 285 -1.53 -18.42 -2.91
C LYS A 285 -2.27 -17.75 -4.06
N SER A 286 -1.51 -17.21 -5.01
CA SER A 286 -2.01 -16.54 -6.22
C SER A 286 -2.59 -17.49 -7.27
N CYS A 287 -2.23 -18.79 -7.25
CA CYS A 287 -2.80 -19.80 -8.14
C CYS A 287 -4.22 -20.22 -7.69
N VAL A 288 -5.09 -20.49 -8.66
CA VAL A 288 -6.47 -20.95 -8.42
C VAL A 288 -6.67 -22.30 -9.08
N ASN A 289 -7.13 -23.29 -8.31
CA ASN A 289 -7.20 -24.69 -8.72
C ASN A 289 -8.65 -25.12 -8.93
N LYS A 290 -8.88 -26.02 -9.90
CA LYS A 290 -10.14 -26.76 -10.06
C LYS A 290 -9.90 -28.22 -9.71
N TRP A 291 -10.70 -28.75 -8.80
CA TRP A 291 -10.66 -30.14 -8.35
C TRP A 291 -11.90 -30.87 -8.88
N THR A 292 -11.73 -32.08 -9.42
CA THR A 292 -12.89 -32.87 -9.87
C THR A 292 -13.59 -33.55 -8.69
N LEU A 293 -14.91 -33.69 -8.78
CA LEU A 293 -15.74 -34.41 -7.82
C LEU A 293 -16.27 -35.73 -8.40
N LYS A 294 -15.81 -36.13 -9.59
CA LYS A 294 -16.13 -37.42 -10.20
C LYS A 294 -15.64 -38.56 -9.28
N GLY A 295 -16.49 -39.58 -9.09
CA GLY A 295 -16.18 -40.72 -8.22
C GLY A 295 -16.58 -40.56 -6.75
N ILE A 296 -17.10 -39.40 -6.31
CA ILE A 296 -17.51 -39.17 -4.91
C ILE A 296 -18.66 -40.09 -4.43
N GLN A 297 -19.36 -40.75 -5.35
CA GLN A 297 -20.35 -41.79 -5.07
C GLN A 297 -19.70 -43.17 -4.87
N ASN A 298 -18.62 -43.49 -5.58
CA ASN A 298 -17.96 -44.80 -5.52
C ASN A 298 -17.30 -45.02 -4.16
N VAL A 299 -16.69 -43.98 -3.58
CA VAL A 299 -16.10 -44.00 -2.23
C VAL A 299 -17.12 -44.36 -1.15
N ARG A 300 -18.42 -44.10 -1.38
CA ARG A 300 -19.50 -44.43 -0.44
C ARG A 300 -19.92 -45.91 -0.47
N VAL A 301 -19.52 -46.64 -1.51
CA VAL A 301 -19.90 -48.04 -1.73
C VAL A 301 -18.79 -49.01 -1.33
N SER A 302 -17.52 -48.56 -1.38
CA SER A 302 -16.34 -49.37 -1.02
C SER A 302 -15.91 -49.24 0.44
N GLY A 303 -16.71 -48.61 1.30
CA GLY A 303 -16.45 -48.54 2.73
C GLY A 303 -16.90 -49.84 3.40
N ASP A 304 -15.97 -50.76 3.65
CA ASP A 304 -16.20 -51.88 4.57
C ASP A 304 -16.69 -51.36 5.92
N TYR A 305 -17.51 -52.16 6.61
CA TYR A 305 -18.07 -51.83 7.92
C TYR A 305 -17.05 -51.87 9.08
N ASP A 306 -15.74 -51.98 8.76
CA ASP A 306 -14.65 -51.96 9.73
C ASP A 306 -14.34 -50.52 10.16
N ASN A 307 -15.09 -50.10 11.18
CA ASN A 307 -15.13 -48.75 11.75
C ASN A 307 -13.91 -48.44 12.65
N ASP A 308 -12.71 -48.72 12.15
CA ASP A 308 -11.45 -48.43 12.85
C ASP A 308 -10.95 -47.01 12.50
N CYS A 309 -11.12 -46.08 13.46
CA CYS A 309 -10.70 -44.68 13.39
C CYS A 309 -9.17 -44.47 13.26
N SER A 310 -8.38 -45.51 13.03
CA SER A 310 -6.93 -45.50 12.91
C SER A 310 -6.42 -45.39 11.47
N ASN A 311 -7.25 -45.66 10.46
CA ASN A 311 -6.81 -45.64 9.06
C ASN A 311 -6.87 -44.22 8.46
N PRO A 312 -5.79 -43.69 7.86
CA PRO A 312 -5.78 -42.34 7.31
C PRO A 312 -6.70 -42.23 6.09
N ILE A 313 -7.60 -41.24 6.11
CA ILE A 313 -8.53 -40.97 4.99
C ILE A 313 -7.73 -40.53 3.76
N THR A 314 -7.68 -41.38 2.74
CA THR A 314 -7.03 -41.09 1.46
C THR A 314 -7.81 -40.02 0.67
N PRO A 315 -7.15 -39.00 0.10
CA PRO A 315 -7.82 -37.97 -0.70
C PRO A 315 -8.34 -38.52 -2.04
N LEU A 316 -9.51 -38.06 -2.48
CA LEU A 316 -10.10 -38.37 -3.79
C LEU A 316 -9.21 -37.91 -4.96
N CYS A 317 -8.58 -36.73 -4.81
CA CYS A 317 -7.70 -36.13 -5.81
C CYS A 317 -6.35 -35.75 -5.20
N THR A 318 -5.26 -36.17 -5.83
CA THR A 318 -3.88 -35.78 -5.49
C THR A 318 -3.35 -34.63 -6.35
N GLN A 319 -3.98 -34.34 -7.49
CA GLN A 319 -3.66 -33.23 -8.38
C GLN A 319 -4.95 -32.55 -8.90
N PRO A 320 -4.93 -31.24 -9.18
CA PRO A 320 -6.07 -30.52 -9.74
C PRO A 320 -6.27 -30.84 -11.23
N ASP A 321 -7.53 -30.81 -11.68
CA ASP A 321 -7.97 -31.00 -13.07
C ASP A 321 -7.70 -29.76 -13.96
N GLN A 322 -7.55 -28.58 -13.35
CA GLN A 322 -7.17 -27.35 -14.04
C GLN A 322 -6.48 -26.39 -13.06
N VAL A 323 -5.47 -25.66 -13.53
CA VAL A 323 -4.73 -24.68 -12.73
C VAL A 323 -4.66 -23.35 -13.48
N ILE A 324 -5.19 -22.30 -12.85
CA ILE A 324 -4.92 -20.92 -13.25
C ILE A 324 -3.61 -20.51 -12.56
N LYS A 325 -2.61 -20.15 -13.36
CA LYS A 325 -1.29 -19.75 -12.88
C LYS A 325 -1.39 -18.44 -12.09
N GLY A 326 -0.63 -18.34 -11.00
CA GLY A 326 -0.50 -17.13 -10.20
C GLY A 326 0.87 -16.48 -10.37
N GLY A 327 0.93 -15.15 -10.28
CA GLY A 327 2.18 -14.40 -10.19
C GLY A 327 2.87 -14.56 -8.83
N ALA A 328 4.13 -14.16 -8.74
CA ALA A 328 4.82 -14.04 -7.46
C ALA A 328 4.33 -12.81 -6.69
N SER A 329 4.37 -12.86 -5.37
CA SER A 329 4.11 -11.70 -4.51
C SER A 329 5.39 -11.30 -3.79
N ILE A 330 5.64 -10.00 -3.66
CA ILE A 330 6.73 -9.48 -2.83
C ILE A 330 6.36 -9.66 -1.36
N ILE A 331 7.28 -10.22 -0.58
CA ILE A 331 7.07 -10.62 0.82
C ILE A 331 8.12 -10.04 1.79
N GLN A 332 9.26 -9.58 1.28
CA GLN A 332 10.24 -8.80 2.03
C GLN A 332 10.67 -7.59 1.21
N CYS A 333 10.96 -6.49 1.90
CA CYS A 333 11.42 -5.23 1.33
C CYS A 333 12.43 -4.60 2.28
N HIS A 334 13.50 -4.03 1.74
CA HIS A 334 14.50 -3.26 2.47
C HIS A 334 14.81 -1.97 1.70
N ILE A 335 14.61 -0.82 2.32
CA ILE A 335 14.93 0.50 1.75
C ILE A 335 16.39 0.79 2.08
N LEU A 336 17.23 1.05 1.08
CA LEU A 336 18.64 1.34 1.30
C LEU A 336 18.87 2.69 1.97
N ASN A 337 20.11 2.90 2.39
CA ASN A 337 20.55 4.08 3.15
C ASN A 337 20.35 5.40 2.38
N ASP A 338 20.48 5.37 1.05
CA ASP A 338 20.26 6.50 0.15
C ASP A 338 18.79 6.96 0.02
N LYS A 339 17.82 6.17 0.49
CA LYS A 339 16.38 6.46 0.33
C LYS A 339 15.98 6.73 -1.13
N GLN A 340 16.62 6.03 -2.05
CA GLN A 340 16.27 6.00 -3.46
C GLN A 340 16.06 4.56 -3.92
N HIS A 341 16.87 3.63 -3.42
CA HIS A 341 16.87 2.25 -3.86
C HIS A 341 16.19 1.30 -2.86
N ILE A 342 15.55 0.27 -3.42
CA ILE A 342 14.84 -0.76 -2.65
C ILE A 342 15.31 -2.14 -3.11
N LEU A 343 15.56 -3.03 -2.16
CA LEU A 343 15.76 -4.45 -2.41
C LEU A 343 14.51 -5.23 -1.95
N THR A 344 14.05 -6.20 -2.75
CA THR A 344 12.86 -7.01 -2.41
C THR A 344 13.09 -8.50 -2.58
N LYS A 345 12.35 -9.32 -1.84
CA LYS A 345 12.26 -10.78 -2.05
C LYS A 345 10.82 -11.20 -2.33
N ASP A 346 10.63 -12.06 -3.35
CA ASP A 346 9.32 -12.60 -3.74
C ASP A 346 9.01 -13.99 -3.15
N THR A 347 7.78 -14.47 -3.32
CA THR A 347 7.33 -15.82 -2.92
C THR A 347 8.05 -16.98 -3.61
N ASN A 348 8.80 -16.72 -4.68
CA ASN A 348 9.64 -17.69 -5.38
C ASN A 348 11.10 -17.67 -4.89
N ASN A 349 11.41 -16.79 -3.92
CA ASN A 349 12.73 -16.45 -3.41
C ASN A 349 13.65 -15.74 -4.41
N ASN A 350 13.09 -15.08 -5.43
CA ASN A 350 13.86 -14.17 -6.26
C ASN A 350 14.06 -12.85 -5.51
N VAL A 351 15.28 -12.33 -5.56
CA VAL A 351 15.66 -11.00 -5.12
C VAL A 351 15.68 -10.07 -6.33
N ALA A 352 15.17 -8.85 -6.17
CA ALA A 352 15.17 -7.81 -7.19
C ALA A 352 15.54 -6.45 -6.58
N TYR A 353 16.20 -5.63 -7.39
CA TYR A 353 16.65 -4.28 -7.03
C TYR A 353 15.87 -3.25 -7.85
N TRP A 354 15.40 -2.21 -7.17
CA TRP A 354 14.47 -1.21 -7.68
C TRP A 354 14.98 0.18 -7.37
N ASP A 355 14.63 1.15 -8.21
CA ASP A 355 14.94 2.56 -8.02
C ASP A 355 13.63 3.35 -8.06
N VAL A 356 13.42 4.18 -7.04
CA VAL A 356 12.22 5.02 -6.88
C VAL A 356 12.28 6.25 -7.79
N LEU A 357 13.48 6.70 -8.21
CA LEU A 357 13.72 8.07 -8.74
C LEU A 357 14.63 8.16 -9.98
N LYS A 358 15.13 7.04 -10.51
CA LYS A 358 16.14 7.03 -11.59
C LYS A 358 15.87 7.94 -12.80
N ASP A 359 16.95 8.50 -13.34
CA ASP A 359 17.03 8.99 -14.72
C ASP A 359 16.53 7.94 -15.74
N GLY A 360 15.80 8.40 -16.77
CA GLY A 360 15.18 7.60 -17.82
C GLY A 360 13.85 6.95 -17.43
N GLU A 361 13.87 5.97 -16.52
CA GLU A 361 12.66 5.28 -16.01
C GLU A 361 12.75 5.07 -14.47
N PRO A 362 12.24 6.00 -13.65
CA PRO A 362 12.08 5.89 -12.21
C PRO A 362 10.90 4.98 -11.83
N ALA A 363 10.73 4.69 -10.53
CA ALA A 363 9.73 3.74 -10.02
C ALA A 363 9.75 2.36 -10.71
N CYS A 364 10.92 1.94 -11.20
CA CYS A 364 11.12 0.76 -12.03
C CYS A 364 11.95 -0.32 -11.32
N LYS A 365 11.98 -1.52 -11.93
CA LYS A 365 12.95 -2.54 -11.55
C LYS A 365 14.24 -2.32 -12.33
N VAL A 366 15.36 -2.16 -11.61
CA VAL A 366 16.68 -1.97 -12.21
C VAL A 366 17.29 -3.31 -12.62
N GLU A 367 17.22 -4.32 -11.76
CA GLU A 367 17.77 -5.66 -12.03
C GLU A 367 17.06 -6.78 -11.25
N ASP A 368 16.92 -7.94 -11.88
CA ASP A 368 16.53 -9.19 -11.23
C ASP A 368 17.79 -9.97 -10.84
N LEU A 369 18.05 -10.10 -9.54
CA LEU A 369 19.21 -10.82 -9.00
C LEU A 369 18.98 -12.33 -8.93
N GLY A 370 17.72 -12.77 -9.03
CA GLY A 370 17.37 -14.19 -8.91
C GLY A 370 17.53 -14.68 -7.47
N LYS A 371 17.89 -15.95 -7.28
CA LYS A 371 17.85 -16.61 -5.96
C LYS A 371 19.12 -16.40 -5.15
N MET A 372 19.41 -15.16 -4.78
CA MET A 372 20.50 -14.78 -3.87
C MET A 372 20.04 -14.74 -2.40
N ASP A 373 20.99 -14.66 -1.46
CA ASP A 373 20.65 -14.40 -0.06
C ASP A 373 20.34 -12.91 0.15
N PHE A 374 19.17 -12.65 0.74
CA PHE A 374 18.61 -11.30 0.85
C PHE A 374 19.40 -10.43 1.85
N GLU A 375 19.91 -11.01 2.94
CA GLU A 375 20.65 -10.27 3.97
C GLU A 375 22.11 -10.04 3.57
N GLU A 376 22.69 -10.95 2.78
CA GLU A 376 24.02 -10.74 2.18
C GLU A 376 23.99 -9.66 1.09
N ASP A 377 22.97 -9.62 0.22
CA ASP A 377 22.85 -8.54 -0.78
C ASP A 377 22.61 -7.16 -0.14
N ILE A 378 21.85 -7.09 0.96
CA ILE A 378 21.71 -5.84 1.75
C ILE A 378 23.08 -5.35 2.24
N LYS A 379 23.88 -6.24 2.85
CA LYS A 379 25.22 -5.90 3.35
C LYS A 379 26.17 -5.50 2.22
N LYS A 380 26.13 -6.21 1.08
CA LYS A 380 26.93 -5.93 -0.11
C LYS A 380 26.62 -4.56 -0.74
N ARG A 381 25.36 -4.10 -0.62
CA ARG A 381 24.88 -2.80 -1.13
C ARG A 381 24.85 -1.69 -0.06
N PHE A 382 25.41 -1.94 1.12
CA PHE A 382 25.50 -0.93 2.17
C PHE A 382 26.39 0.24 1.71
N LYS A 383 25.81 1.44 1.68
CA LYS A 383 26.54 2.71 1.55
C LYS A 383 26.47 3.45 2.89
N MET A 384 27.58 4.01 3.35
CA MET A 384 27.64 4.81 4.57
C MET A 384 27.20 6.26 4.27
N VAL A 385 25.91 6.42 3.97
CA VAL A 385 25.24 7.70 3.69
C VAL A 385 23.96 7.77 4.50
N TYR A 386 23.54 8.95 4.95
CA TYR A 386 22.26 9.13 5.63
C TYR A 386 21.37 10.12 4.87
N VAL A 387 20.31 9.60 4.25
CA VAL A 387 19.19 10.41 3.74
C VAL A 387 17.98 10.22 4.66
N PRO A 388 17.26 11.28 5.05
CA PRO A 388 16.01 11.17 5.80
C PRO A 388 14.94 10.35 5.07
N ASN A 389 14.09 9.64 5.81
CA ASN A 389 12.91 9.02 5.21
C ASN A 389 11.95 10.11 4.67
N TRP A 390 11.50 9.94 3.43
CA TRP A 390 10.54 10.82 2.75
C TRP A 390 9.39 10.05 2.07
N PHE A 391 9.41 8.72 2.23
CA PHE A 391 8.37 7.78 1.80
C PHE A 391 8.42 6.54 2.70
N SER A 392 7.49 5.62 2.49
CA SER A 392 7.35 4.35 3.24
C SER A 392 7.12 3.16 2.28
N VAL A 393 7.06 1.89 2.72
CA VAL A 393 6.79 0.71 1.83
C VAL A 393 5.85 -0.36 2.45
N ASP A 394 4.85 -0.83 1.69
CA ASP A 394 3.78 -1.79 2.01
C ASP A 394 3.70 -2.82 0.89
N LEU A 395 3.34 -4.03 1.28
CA LEU A 395 3.31 -5.21 0.42
C LEU A 395 1.94 -5.90 0.48
N LYS A 396 0.88 -5.21 0.90
CA LYS A 396 -0.46 -5.78 1.12
C LYS A 396 -1.02 -6.39 -0.16
N THR A 397 -0.78 -5.74 -1.30
CA THR A 397 -1.17 -6.23 -2.63
C THR A 397 -0.15 -7.22 -3.21
N GLY A 398 0.97 -7.46 -2.54
CA GLY A 398 2.09 -8.27 -3.05
C GLY A 398 2.90 -7.56 -4.13
N MET A 399 2.69 -6.26 -4.34
CA MET A 399 3.43 -5.41 -5.28
C MET A 399 4.14 -4.28 -4.50
N LEU A 400 5.28 -3.82 -5.00
CA LEU A 400 5.90 -2.57 -4.54
C LEU A 400 5.13 -1.38 -5.10
N THR A 401 5.10 -0.30 -4.32
CA THR A 401 4.39 0.94 -4.63
C THR A 401 4.57 1.88 -3.39
N ILE A 402 4.47 3.22 -3.50
CA ILE A 402 5.28 4.18 -2.70
C ILE A 402 4.54 5.47 -2.18
N THR A 403 4.40 5.74 -0.87
CA THR A 403 3.40 6.70 -0.28
C THR A 403 4.13 7.96 0.11
N LEU A 404 3.49 9.09 -0.20
CA LEU A 404 3.94 10.41 0.16
C LEU A 404 2.95 11.01 1.16
N ASP A 405 3.48 11.46 2.29
CA ASP A 405 2.77 12.09 3.40
C ASP A 405 3.31 13.52 3.57
N GLU A 406 2.43 14.49 3.82
CA GLU A 406 2.79 15.90 4.00
C GLU A 406 3.87 16.10 5.07
N SER A 407 3.88 15.24 6.10
CA SER A 407 4.79 15.35 7.23
C SER A 407 6.24 14.97 6.95
N ASP A 408 6.53 14.16 5.91
CA ASP A 408 7.89 13.70 5.60
C ASP A 408 8.33 13.78 4.13
N CYS A 409 7.40 13.94 3.17
CA CYS A 409 7.67 13.97 1.73
C CYS A 409 8.82 14.93 1.33
N PHE A 410 8.93 16.09 1.97
CA PHE A 410 9.89 17.13 1.59
C PHE A 410 11.17 17.19 2.44
N ILE A 411 11.42 16.20 3.33
CA ILE A 411 12.59 16.24 4.22
C ILE A 411 13.88 15.81 3.49
N ALA A 412 13.78 14.96 2.47
CA ALA A 412 14.96 14.44 1.76
C ALA A 412 15.49 15.39 0.69
N TRP A 413 16.50 16.17 1.08
CA TRP A 413 17.37 16.91 0.17
C TRP A 413 18.66 16.13 -0.11
N VAL A 414 19.11 16.12 -1.37
CA VAL A 414 20.38 15.53 -1.83
C VAL A 414 20.99 16.42 -2.91
N SER A 415 22.26 16.20 -3.28
CA SER A 415 22.79 16.86 -4.48
C SER A 415 22.34 16.13 -5.76
N ALA A 416 22.34 16.83 -6.90
CA ALA A 416 22.05 16.23 -8.19
C ALA A 416 23.02 15.09 -8.49
N LYS A 417 24.32 15.31 -8.25
CA LYS A 417 25.39 14.32 -8.45
C LYS A 417 25.22 13.08 -7.56
N ASP A 418 24.85 13.27 -6.28
CA ASP A 418 24.59 12.16 -5.35
C ASP A 418 23.36 11.32 -5.74
N ALA A 419 22.33 11.96 -6.31
CA ALA A 419 21.13 11.31 -6.85
C ALA A 419 21.36 10.63 -8.22
N GLY A 420 22.53 10.85 -8.84
CA GLY A 420 22.91 10.28 -10.14
C GLY A 420 22.52 11.13 -11.35
N PHE A 421 22.12 12.39 -11.17
CA PHE A 421 21.83 13.33 -12.25
C PHE A 421 23.04 14.20 -12.59
N SER A 422 23.28 14.43 -13.89
CA SER A 422 24.32 15.35 -14.38
C SER A 422 23.70 16.59 -15.01
N SER A 423 24.12 17.78 -14.58
CA SER A 423 23.78 19.03 -15.27
C SER A 423 24.75 19.33 -16.40
N ALA A 424 24.28 20.03 -17.44
CA ALA A 424 25.10 20.39 -18.61
C ALA A 424 26.10 21.53 -18.33
N ASP A 425 25.88 22.31 -17.27
CA ASP A 425 26.70 23.44 -16.83
C ASP A 425 27.73 23.06 -15.74
N GLY A 426 27.72 21.80 -15.28
CA GLY A 426 28.59 21.29 -14.22
C GLY A 426 28.16 21.66 -12.79
N SER A 427 27.06 22.42 -12.63
CA SER A 427 26.46 22.74 -11.33
C SER A 427 26.08 21.48 -10.53
N ASP A 428 25.81 21.64 -9.24
CA ASP A 428 25.30 20.54 -8.39
C ASP A 428 24.15 21.04 -7.50
N PRO A 429 22.98 21.35 -8.08
CA PRO A 429 21.85 21.88 -7.33
C PRO A 429 21.38 20.89 -6.26
N LYS A 430 20.89 21.42 -5.14
CA LYS A 430 20.24 20.59 -4.12
C LYS A 430 18.80 20.29 -4.55
N LEU A 431 18.49 19.01 -4.67
CA LEU A 431 17.22 18.50 -5.16
C LEU A 431 16.38 17.96 -4.01
N ASN A 432 15.06 18.19 -4.07
CA ASN A 432 14.10 17.64 -3.12
C ASN A 432 13.43 16.39 -3.72
N LEU A 433 13.70 15.22 -3.17
CA LEU A 433 13.31 13.95 -3.78
C LEU A 433 11.79 13.77 -3.91
N GLY A 434 11.03 14.16 -2.87
CA GLY A 434 9.57 14.10 -2.90
C GLY A 434 8.96 15.11 -3.86
N GLY A 435 9.49 16.33 -3.91
CA GLY A 435 9.04 17.36 -4.86
C GLY A 435 9.21 16.92 -6.32
N LEU A 436 10.39 16.39 -6.67
CA LEU A 436 10.65 15.84 -8.00
C LEU A 436 9.67 14.70 -8.34
N LEU A 437 9.43 13.76 -7.40
CA LEU A 437 8.53 12.64 -7.66
C LEU A 437 7.08 13.11 -7.88
N LEU A 438 6.57 14.06 -7.10
CA LEU A 438 5.22 14.63 -7.29
C LEU A 438 5.05 15.27 -8.67
N GLN A 439 6.04 16.04 -9.12
CA GLN A 439 6.04 16.69 -10.42
C GLN A 439 6.04 15.68 -11.58
N ALA A 440 6.75 14.56 -11.45
CA ALA A 440 6.70 13.47 -12.44
C ALA A 440 5.35 12.73 -12.42
N LEU A 441 4.79 12.46 -11.23
CA LEU A 441 3.50 11.77 -11.07
C LEU A 441 2.31 12.56 -11.65
N LEU A 442 2.43 13.88 -11.70
CA LEU A 442 1.42 14.79 -12.25
C LEU A 442 1.86 15.44 -13.57
N GLU A 443 2.92 14.96 -14.22
CA GLU A 443 3.49 15.53 -15.45
C GLU A 443 2.45 15.71 -16.59
N TYR A 444 1.46 14.83 -16.66
CA TYR A 444 0.41 14.90 -17.69
C TYR A 444 -0.79 15.77 -17.30
N TRP A 445 -0.83 16.34 -16.09
CA TRP A 445 -1.90 17.21 -15.64
C TRP A 445 -1.68 18.63 -16.20
N PRO A 446 -2.57 19.19 -17.06
CA PRO A 446 -2.29 20.44 -17.75
C PRO A 446 -2.12 21.66 -16.82
N ARG A 447 -2.57 21.56 -15.56
CA ARG A 447 -2.42 22.62 -14.56
C ARG A 447 -0.98 22.76 -14.05
N THR A 448 -0.11 21.76 -14.26
CA THR A 448 1.31 21.81 -13.88
C THR A 448 2.23 22.23 -15.05
N HIS A 449 1.67 22.65 -16.19
CA HIS A 449 2.46 23.03 -17.37
C HIS A 449 2.73 24.52 -17.33
N ILE A 450 4.01 24.88 -17.36
CA ILE A 450 4.47 26.28 -17.34
C ILE A 450 4.47 26.82 -18.77
N ASN A 451 3.89 28.00 -18.96
CA ASN A 451 4.14 28.79 -20.16
C ASN A 451 5.36 29.68 -19.92
N PRO A 452 6.41 29.62 -20.76
CA PRO A 452 7.60 30.45 -20.58
C PRO A 452 7.36 31.97 -20.75
N MET A 453 6.15 32.40 -21.15
CA MET A 453 5.82 33.82 -21.28
C MET A 453 5.41 34.47 -19.95
N ASP A 454 5.09 33.70 -18.91
CA ASP A 454 4.66 34.25 -17.61
C ASP A 454 5.86 34.70 -16.73
N GLU A 455 7.11 34.42 -17.15
CA GLU A 455 8.34 34.91 -16.48
C GLU A 455 8.91 36.21 -17.10
N GLU A 456 8.56 36.54 -18.36
CA GLU A 456 9.17 37.66 -19.11
C GLU A 456 8.60 39.05 -18.80
N GLU A 457 7.55 39.20 -17.98
CA GLU A 457 7.01 40.54 -17.63
C GLU A 457 7.96 41.43 -16.79
N ASN A 458 9.13 40.93 -16.35
CA ASN A 458 10.09 41.70 -15.55
C ASN A 458 11.39 42.15 -16.25
N GLU A 459 11.76 41.65 -17.43
CA GLU A 459 12.93 42.17 -18.17
C GLU A 459 12.66 42.35 -19.68
N MET A 460 12.46 43.61 -20.08
CA MET A 460 12.44 43.97 -21.50
C MET A 460 13.82 43.76 -22.14
N ASN A 461 13.93 42.87 -23.14
CA ASN A 461 14.69 43.13 -24.37
C ASN A 461 14.38 42.15 -25.51
N HIS A 462 14.15 42.68 -26.72
CA HIS A 462 13.91 41.91 -27.94
C HIS A 462 15.14 41.13 -28.43
N VAL A 463 14.95 39.86 -28.82
CA VAL A 463 15.57 39.28 -30.04
C VAL A 463 14.57 38.36 -30.75
N ASN A 464 14.47 38.48 -32.08
CA ASN A 464 13.65 37.58 -32.91
C ASN A 464 14.36 36.22 -33.13
N GLY A 465 13.66 35.12 -32.90
CA GLY A 465 14.04 33.78 -33.35
C GLY A 465 12.85 32.83 -33.29
N GLU A 466 12.65 32.01 -34.33
CA GLU A 466 11.61 30.97 -34.33
C GLU A 466 12.03 29.82 -33.39
N GLN A 467 11.69 29.95 -32.11
CA GLN A 467 11.95 28.95 -31.09
C GLN A 467 10.63 28.23 -30.77
N GLU A 468 10.59 26.90 -30.94
CA GLU A 468 9.40 26.11 -30.62
C GLU A 468 9.04 26.30 -29.13
N ASN A 469 7.88 26.89 -28.84
CA ASN A 469 7.32 26.99 -27.48
C ASN A 469 6.99 25.59 -26.93
N ARG A 470 8.02 24.91 -26.41
CA ARG A 470 7.88 23.65 -25.68
C ARG A 470 7.49 23.98 -24.25
N LEU A 471 6.20 23.82 -23.93
CA LEU A 471 5.73 23.87 -22.54
C LEU A 471 6.62 22.97 -21.67
N GLN A 472 7.12 23.52 -20.57
CA GLN A 472 7.89 22.73 -19.61
C GLN A 472 6.95 21.79 -18.86
N LYS A 473 7.31 20.50 -18.83
CA LYS A 473 6.53 19.42 -18.25
C LYS A 473 7.40 18.58 -17.31
N GLY A 474 6.78 18.13 -16.23
CA GLY A 474 7.46 17.33 -15.22
C GLY A 474 8.57 18.13 -14.53
N ASN A 475 9.56 17.41 -14.01
CA ASN A 475 10.60 17.99 -13.16
C ASN A 475 11.92 18.31 -13.90
N GLY A 476 12.06 17.91 -15.16
CA GLY A 476 13.29 18.10 -15.97
C GLY A 476 14.41 17.07 -15.75
N TYR A 477 14.27 16.15 -14.80
CA TYR A 477 15.25 15.10 -14.46
C TYR A 477 14.78 13.68 -14.81
N PHE A 478 13.48 13.37 -14.63
CA PHE A 478 12.93 12.02 -14.87
C PHE A 478 11.41 12.03 -15.13
N GLN A 479 10.90 10.95 -15.74
CA GLN A 479 9.46 10.74 -16.03
C GLN A 479 8.99 9.38 -15.50
N VAL A 480 7.96 9.31 -14.65
CA VAL A 480 7.46 7.99 -14.19
C VAL A 480 6.82 7.19 -15.33
N PRO A 481 6.91 5.84 -15.32
CA PRO A 481 6.28 4.99 -16.32
C PRO A 481 4.81 5.39 -16.50
N PRO A 482 4.33 5.73 -17.72
CA PRO A 482 3.05 6.42 -17.88
C PRO A 482 1.82 5.59 -17.46
N HIS A 483 2.00 4.28 -17.25
CA HIS A 483 1.00 3.34 -16.73
C HIS A 483 0.98 3.23 -15.20
N THR A 484 1.82 3.99 -14.47
CA THR A 484 1.88 3.99 -13.01
C THR A 484 0.55 4.47 -12.42
N PRO A 485 -0.11 3.69 -11.56
CA PRO A 485 -1.32 4.14 -10.88
C PRO A 485 -1.00 5.19 -9.81
N VAL A 486 -1.61 6.36 -9.93
CA VAL A 486 -1.58 7.43 -8.92
C VAL A 486 -2.89 7.40 -8.15
N ILE A 487 -2.81 7.47 -6.82
CA ILE A 487 -3.94 7.36 -5.90
C ILE A 487 -3.92 8.57 -4.96
N PHE A 488 -5.10 9.12 -4.70
CA PHE A 488 -5.30 10.13 -3.66
C PHE A 488 -6.18 9.52 -2.57
N GLY A 489 -5.75 9.62 -1.31
CA GLY A 489 -6.40 8.94 -0.19
C GLY A 489 -6.37 9.73 1.11
N GLU A 490 -7.28 9.37 2.01
CA GLU A 490 -7.23 9.80 3.41
C GLU A 490 -6.30 8.87 4.19
N ALA A 491 -5.62 9.38 5.22
CA ALA A 491 -4.78 8.56 6.10
C ALA A 491 -5.55 7.40 6.79
N GLY A 492 -6.87 7.52 6.92
CA GLY A 492 -7.77 6.47 7.40
C GLY A 492 -8.09 5.35 6.38
N GLY A 493 -7.49 5.35 5.19
CA GLY A 493 -7.61 4.27 4.19
C GLY A 493 -8.72 4.44 3.15
N ARG A 494 -9.53 5.51 3.25
CA ARG A 494 -10.54 5.84 2.23
C ARG A 494 -9.86 6.40 0.98
N THR A 495 -10.08 5.76 -0.17
CA THR A 495 -9.60 6.27 -1.47
C THR A 495 -10.52 7.38 -1.98
N LEU A 496 -9.94 8.52 -2.31
CA LEU A 496 -10.62 9.68 -2.89
C LEU A 496 -10.69 9.56 -4.41
N PHE A 497 -9.55 9.30 -5.05
CA PHE A 497 -9.41 9.18 -6.51
C PHE A 497 -8.26 8.23 -6.89
N ARG A 498 -8.33 7.65 -8.09
CA ARG A 498 -7.27 6.81 -8.71
C ARG A 498 -7.31 7.03 -10.21
N LEU A 499 -6.16 7.27 -10.81
CA LEU A 499 -5.93 7.34 -12.25
C LEU A 499 -4.59 6.66 -12.61
N LEU A 500 -4.27 6.54 -13.90
CA LEU A 500 -2.89 6.30 -14.33
C LEU A 500 -2.23 7.65 -14.62
N CYS A 501 -0.92 7.75 -14.40
CA CYS A 501 -0.15 8.98 -14.60
C CYS A 501 -0.46 9.68 -15.94
N ARG A 502 -0.45 8.92 -17.06
CA ARG A 502 -0.75 9.44 -18.41
C ARG A 502 -2.17 9.97 -18.63
N ASP A 503 -3.13 9.52 -17.81
CA ASP A 503 -4.55 9.83 -18.02
C ASP A 503 -4.91 11.20 -17.40
N SER A 504 -3.99 11.84 -16.65
CA SER A 504 -4.17 13.14 -15.97
C SER A 504 -4.56 14.32 -16.87
N GLY A 505 -4.38 14.17 -18.19
CA GLY A 505 -4.79 15.14 -19.21
C GLY A 505 -6.25 15.04 -19.65
N GLY A 506 -6.99 14.01 -19.22
CA GLY A 506 -8.41 13.86 -19.52
C GLY A 506 -9.28 14.93 -18.84
N GLU A 507 -10.39 15.31 -19.46
CA GLU A 507 -11.30 16.36 -18.94
C GLU A 507 -11.88 15.97 -17.57
N THR A 508 -12.34 14.72 -17.42
CA THR A 508 -12.89 14.19 -16.17
C THR A 508 -11.80 14.00 -15.12
N GLU A 509 -10.64 13.49 -15.51
CA GLU A 509 -9.49 13.26 -14.66
C GLU A 509 -8.94 14.57 -14.12
N SER A 510 -8.75 15.59 -14.97
CA SER A 510 -8.28 16.92 -14.57
C SER A 510 -9.30 17.63 -13.66
N MET A 511 -10.60 17.51 -13.92
CA MET A 511 -11.64 18.01 -12.99
C MET A 511 -11.51 17.34 -11.60
N LEU A 512 -11.38 16.01 -11.56
CA LEU A 512 -11.22 15.27 -10.30
C LEU A 512 -9.89 15.57 -9.59
N LEU A 513 -8.80 15.82 -10.32
CA LEU A 513 -7.54 16.27 -9.73
C LEU A 513 -7.72 17.64 -9.05
N ASN A 514 -8.39 18.59 -9.70
CA ASN A 514 -8.69 19.91 -9.09
C ASN A 514 -9.48 19.82 -7.77
N GLU A 515 -10.34 18.82 -7.60
CA GLU A 515 -11.08 18.59 -6.35
C GLU A 515 -10.27 17.79 -5.30
N THR A 516 -9.44 16.84 -5.74
CA THR A 516 -8.87 15.81 -4.85
C THR A 516 -7.41 15.99 -4.48
N VAL A 517 -6.59 16.63 -5.31
CA VAL A 517 -5.19 16.94 -4.97
C VAL A 517 -5.17 17.84 -3.71
N PRO A 518 -4.29 17.58 -2.72
CA PRO A 518 -4.17 18.43 -1.53
C PRO A 518 -3.27 19.64 -1.79
N GLN A 519 -3.46 20.72 -1.02
CA GLN A 519 -2.75 21.98 -1.24
C GLN A 519 -1.22 21.82 -1.20
N TRP A 520 -0.69 21.04 -0.24
CA TRP A 520 0.76 20.77 -0.13
C TRP A 520 1.39 20.14 -1.37
N VAL A 521 0.59 19.53 -2.27
CA VAL A 521 1.06 19.07 -3.59
C VAL A 521 0.91 20.16 -4.65
N ILE A 522 -0.16 20.96 -4.62
CA ILE A 522 -0.38 22.10 -5.52
C ILE A 522 0.77 23.11 -5.37
N ASP A 523 1.17 23.40 -4.13
CA ASP A 523 2.26 24.34 -3.81
C ASP A 523 3.56 24.00 -4.58
N ILE A 524 3.84 22.72 -4.82
CA ILE A 524 5.09 22.22 -5.42
C ILE A 524 4.94 21.80 -6.88
N THR A 525 3.73 21.47 -7.33
CA THR A 525 3.47 20.95 -8.69
C THR A 525 2.82 21.96 -9.62
N VAL A 526 2.12 22.95 -9.08
CA VAL A 526 1.43 24.01 -9.85
C VAL A 526 2.05 25.37 -9.56
N ASP A 527 2.14 25.73 -8.28
CA ASP A 527 2.61 27.07 -7.89
C ASP A 527 4.15 27.18 -7.88
N LEU A 528 4.84 26.02 -7.98
CA LEU A 528 6.31 25.89 -8.00
C LEU A 528 7.02 26.62 -6.86
N ASN A 529 6.32 26.81 -5.73
CA ASN A 529 6.87 27.41 -4.55
C ASN A 529 8.08 26.59 -4.13
N SER A 530 9.26 27.20 -4.16
CA SER A 530 10.47 26.58 -3.64
C SER A 530 10.19 26.20 -2.18
N VAL A 531 10.21 24.91 -1.84
CA VAL A 531 10.18 24.46 -0.44
C VAL A 531 11.27 25.24 0.28
N GLN A 532 10.90 26.20 1.14
CA GLN A 532 11.80 27.31 1.47
C GLN A 532 13.03 26.82 2.25
N LEU A 533 14.10 26.55 1.50
CA LEU A 533 15.46 26.65 2.00
C LEU A 533 15.64 28.08 2.48
N SER A 534 15.80 28.26 3.79
CA SER A 534 16.23 29.52 4.37
C SER A 534 17.46 30.04 3.59
N PRO A 535 17.38 31.18 2.88
CA PRO A 535 18.47 31.63 2.02
C PRO A 535 19.79 31.86 2.75
N THR A 536 19.74 32.05 4.07
CA THR A 536 20.89 32.25 4.96
C THR A 536 21.68 30.98 5.28
N ALA A 537 21.21 29.77 4.91
CA ALA A 537 21.80 28.50 5.35
C ALA A 537 22.69 27.79 4.30
N GLN A 538 22.76 28.27 3.06
CA GLN A 538 23.24 27.46 1.94
C GLN A 538 24.75 27.20 1.92
N HIS A 539 25.58 28.17 2.33
CA HIS A 539 27.05 28.00 2.45
C HIS A 539 27.69 28.65 3.68
N GLN A 540 26.90 29.25 4.58
CA GLN A 540 27.42 30.00 5.72
C GLN A 540 27.42 29.18 7.00
N ILE A 541 28.62 28.75 7.41
CA ILE A 541 28.93 28.42 8.80
C ILE A 541 28.76 29.70 9.62
N SER A 542 27.79 29.73 10.52
CA SER A 542 27.49 30.90 11.37
C SER A 542 27.94 30.66 12.82
N PHE A 543 28.55 31.67 13.44
CA PHE A 543 28.94 31.62 14.85
C PHE A 543 27.73 31.84 15.75
N VAL A 544 27.50 30.90 16.67
CA VAL A 544 26.52 31.02 17.77
C VAL A 544 27.24 31.40 19.07
N SER A 545 28.48 30.94 19.24
CA SER A 545 29.44 31.42 20.24
C SER A 545 30.85 31.00 19.80
N ARG A 546 31.91 31.39 20.53
CA ARG A 546 33.32 31.16 20.16
C ARG A 546 33.64 29.70 19.75
N ASP A 547 32.94 28.73 20.35
CA ASP A 547 33.15 27.28 20.13
C ASP A 547 31.89 26.57 19.57
N ARG A 548 30.85 27.33 19.14
CA ARG A 548 29.60 26.79 18.58
C ARG A 548 29.31 27.36 17.20
N LEU A 549 29.19 26.47 16.22
CA LEU A 549 28.84 26.77 14.84
C LEU A 549 27.41 26.31 14.53
N SER A 550 26.78 26.91 13.53
CA SER A 550 25.56 26.40 12.91
C SER A 550 25.73 26.25 11.40
N ALA A 551 25.25 25.13 10.85
CA ALA A 551 25.45 24.74 9.45
C ALA A 551 24.25 23.94 8.89
N SER A 552 24.19 23.84 7.56
CA SER A 552 23.33 22.86 6.86
C SER A 552 23.74 21.43 7.24
N ASP A 553 22.75 20.55 7.36
CA ASP A 553 22.92 19.11 7.57
C ASP A 553 23.61 18.40 6.39
N MET A 554 23.47 18.94 5.17
CA MET A 554 24.14 18.51 3.94
C MET A 554 25.54 19.08 3.73
N LEU A 555 26.08 19.88 4.66
CA LEU A 555 27.43 20.42 4.52
C LEU A 555 28.46 19.28 4.58
N GLN A 556 29.43 19.27 3.66
CA GLN A 556 30.52 18.30 3.66
C GLN A 556 31.54 18.60 4.77
N VAL A 557 32.16 17.55 5.33
CA VAL A 557 33.26 17.65 6.31
C VAL A 557 34.39 18.53 5.77
N ARG A 558 34.74 18.40 4.48
CA ARG A 558 35.68 19.27 3.74
C ARG A 558 35.45 20.77 3.99
N LYS A 559 34.21 21.26 3.87
CA LYS A 559 33.91 22.69 4.10
C LYS A 559 34.07 23.12 5.56
N VAL A 560 34.02 22.17 6.52
CA VAL A 560 34.42 22.44 7.91
C VAL A 560 35.94 22.45 8.08
N MET A 561 36.68 21.61 7.34
CA MET A 561 38.16 21.63 7.33
C MET A 561 38.70 22.97 6.80
N GLU A 562 38.15 23.43 5.67
CA GLU A 562 38.45 24.76 5.12
C GLU A 562 38.19 25.89 6.14
N HIS A 563 37.05 25.86 6.82
CA HIS A 563 36.73 26.84 7.85
C HIS A 563 37.71 26.83 9.03
N VAL A 564 38.11 25.64 9.52
CA VAL A 564 39.12 25.51 10.58
C VAL A 564 40.47 26.05 10.11
N TYR A 565 40.88 25.72 8.88
CA TYR A 565 42.14 26.18 8.29
C TYR A 565 42.19 27.72 8.16
N GLU A 566 41.17 28.32 7.55
CA GLU A 566 41.10 29.77 7.35
C GLU A 566 40.88 30.56 8.64
N LYS A 567 39.87 30.18 9.44
CA LYS A 567 39.31 31.03 10.49
C LYS A 567 39.81 30.72 11.89
N ILE A 568 40.51 29.60 12.07
CA ILE A 568 41.03 29.19 13.39
C ILE A 568 42.56 29.08 13.39
N ILE A 569 43.17 28.57 12.32
CA ILE A 569 44.64 28.35 12.27
C ILE A 569 45.39 29.48 11.57
N ASN A 570 44.91 29.99 10.43
CA ASN A 570 45.60 31.10 9.75
C ASN A 570 45.54 32.44 10.49
N LEU A 571 44.60 32.60 11.43
CA LEU A 571 44.47 33.80 12.26
C LEU A 571 45.64 34.01 13.24
N ASP A 572 46.35 32.95 13.64
CA ASP A 572 47.58 33.07 14.45
C ASP A 572 48.79 33.47 13.59
N ASN A 573 48.84 33.10 12.30
CA ASN A 573 49.97 33.38 11.41
C ASN A 573 50.00 34.83 10.87
N GLU A 574 48.86 35.50 10.69
CA GLU A 574 48.85 36.91 10.26
C GLU A 574 49.50 37.85 11.30
N SER A 575 49.70 37.40 12.55
CA SER A 575 50.37 38.17 13.60
C SER A 575 51.88 38.40 13.38
N GLN A 576 52.50 37.79 12.34
CA GLN A 576 53.95 37.90 12.10
C GLN A 576 54.40 38.38 10.70
N MET A 577 53.51 38.72 9.77
CA MET A 577 53.93 39.20 8.42
C MET A 577 53.30 40.52 7.99
N THR A 578 53.67 41.60 8.68
CA THR A 578 53.54 42.95 8.12
C THR A 578 54.69 43.25 7.14
N SER A 579 54.55 42.97 5.84
CA SER A 579 55.01 43.87 4.75
C SER A 579 54.82 43.33 3.31
N SER A 580 54.59 44.29 2.41
CA SER A 580 54.83 44.27 0.94
C SER A 580 53.88 43.52 -0.03
N CYS A 581 53.05 44.34 -0.70
CA CYS A 581 52.97 44.51 -2.16
C CYS A 581 52.08 43.60 -3.05
N ASN A 582 51.02 44.26 -3.55
CA ASN A 582 50.55 44.35 -4.95
C ASN A 582 49.86 43.17 -5.66
N ASN A 583 48.59 43.46 -6.02
CA ASN A 583 47.87 43.11 -7.26
C ASN A 583 48.43 42.00 -8.17
N GLU A 584 47.71 40.87 -8.22
CA GLU A 584 47.39 40.20 -9.49
C GLU A 584 46.04 39.46 -9.38
N LYS A 585 45.15 39.66 -10.36
CA LYS A 585 43.87 38.95 -10.49
C LYS A 585 44.08 37.66 -11.29
N ALA A 586 44.55 36.61 -10.62
CA ALA A 586 44.36 35.23 -11.05
C ALA A 586 42.99 34.71 -10.55
N GLY A 587 42.44 33.70 -11.23
CA GLY A 587 41.03 33.29 -11.12
C GLY A 587 40.59 32.87 -9.71
N GLU A 588 39.35 33.21 -9.34
CA GLU A 588 38.79 32.89 -8.02
C GLU A 588 38.63 31.36 -7.82
N GLN A 589 38.37 30.60 -8.89
CA GLN A 589 38.27 29.14 -8.85
C GLN A 589 39.61 28.43 -8.57
N GLU A 590 40.73 28.84 -9.19
CA GLU A 590 42.05 28.21 -8.96
C GLU A 590 42.49 28.39 -7.50
N LYS A 591 42.18 29.54 -6.89
CA LYS A 591 42.46 29.79 -5.47
C LYS A 591 41.59 28.97 -4.52
N GLU A 592 40.33 28.70 -4.86
CA GLU A 592 39.44 27.92 -4.02
C GLU A 592 39.83 26.42 -4.02
N GLU A 593 40.24 25.89 -5.18
CA GLU A 593 40.79 24.52 -5.26
C GLU A 593 42.11 24.37 -4.48
N ASP A 594 43.05 25.33 -4.59
CA ASP A 594 44.29 25.34 -3.80
C ASP A 594 44.03 25.36 -2.29
N ILE A 595 43.08 26.20 -1.82
CA ILE A 595 42.73 26.28 -0.39
C ILE A 595 42.10 24.97 0.10
N THR A 596 41.23 24.35 -0.71
CA THR A 596 40.60 23.07 -0.40
C THR A 596 41.65 21.97 -0.20
N VAL A 597 42.60 21.84 -1.13
CA VAL A 597 43.66 20.83 -1.05
C VAL A 597 44.58 21.08 0.15
N LEU A 598 44.95 22.33 0.41
CA LEU A 598 45.77 22.71 1.57
C LEU A 598 45.07 22.47 2.92
N ALA A 599 43.75 22.66 2.98
CA ALA A 599 42.96 22.36 4.18
C ALA A 599 42.90 20.85 4.44
N GLU A 600 42.74 20.02 3.40
CA GLU A 600 42.73 18.56 3.54
C GLU A 600 44.10 17.97 3.92
N GLU A 601 45.20 18.54 3.44
CA GLU A 601 46.55 18.08 3.83
C GLU A 601 46.87 18.41 5.30
N LYS A 602 46.44 19.58 5.78
CA LYS A 602 46.86 20.14 7.08
C LYS A 602 45.88 19.89 8.22
N ILE A 603 44.60 19.68 7.95
CA ILE A 603 43.57 19.51 8.98
C ILE A 603 43.05 18.08 8.94
N GLU A 604 42.90 17.46 10.11
CA GLU A 604 42.06 16.28 10.26
C GLU A 604 40.89 16.57 11.20
N LEU A 605 39.68 16.21 10.78
CA LEU A 605 38.48 16.25 11.60
C LEU A 605 38.14 14.86 12.13
N LEU A 606 37.73 14.80 13.39
CA LEU A 606 37.39 13.58 14.11
C LEU A 606 36.02 13.73 14.80
N CYS A 607 35.25 12.65 14.85
CA CYS A 607 34.09 12.53 15.73
C CYS A 607 34.21 11.22 16.52
N GLN A 608 34.07 11.27 17.85
CA GLN A 608 34.29 10.13 18.76
C GLN A 608 35.60 9.35 18.46
N ASP A 609 36.72 10.08 18.37
CA ASP A 609 38.07 9.57 18.07
C ASP A 609 38.24 8.86 16.71
N GLN A 610 37.21 8.84 15.86
CA GLN A 610 37.28 8.38 14.47
C GLN A 610 37.54 9.55 13.52
N VAL A 611 38.59 9.44 12.69
CA VAL A 611 38.88 10.38 11.58
C VAL A 611 37.75 10.31 10.55
N LEU A 612 37.30 11.47 10.09
CA LEU A 612 36.20 11.63 9.14
C LEU A 612 36.70 11.68 7.70
N ASP A 613 35.96 11.06 6.78
CA ASP A 613 36.16 11.25 5.34
C ASP A 613 35.65 12.65 4.95
N PRO A 614 36.47 13.50 4.28
CA PRO A 614 36.07 14.86 3.89
C PRO A 614 34.79 14.93 3.04
N ASN A 615 34.47 13.86 2.30
CA ASN A 615 33.31 13.80 1.41
C ASN A 615 32.00 13.49 2.15
N MET A 616 32.05 13.03 3.41
CA MET A 616 30.84 12.79 4.20
C MET A 616 30.11 14.10 4.52
N ASP A 617 28.78 14.06 4.55
CA ASP A 617 27.97 15.16 5.07
C ASP A 617 27.77 15.07 6.60
N LEU A 618 27.50 16.21 7.23
CA LEU A 618 27.38 16.30 8.69
C LEU A 618 26.22 15.46 9.25
N ARG A 619 25.13 15.26 8.51
CA ARG A 619 24.04 14.36 8.90
C ARG A 619 24.47 12.89 8.91
N THR A 620 25.30 12.44 7.96
CA THR A 620 25.86 11.08 7.96
C THR A 620 26.81 10.86 9.13
N VAL A 621 27.68 11.84 9.43
CA VAL A 621 28.54 11.81 10.63
C VAL A 621 27.69 11.74 11.91
N LYS A 622 26.64 12.57 12.00
CA LYS A 622 25.71 12.58 13.15
C LYS A 622 24.90 11.28 13.27
N HIS A 623 24.63 10.58 12.18
CA HIS A 623 23.84 9.35 12.20
C HIS A 623 24.67 8.10 12.55
N PHE A 624 25.85 7.93 11.93
CA PHE A 624 26.65 6.71 12.09
C PHE A 624 27.76 6.78 13.14
N ILE A 625 28.35 7.97 13.35
CA ILE A 625 29.56 8.13 14.16
C ILE A 625 29.24 8.76 15.52
N TRP A 626 28.37 9.76 15.57
CA TRP A 626 27.97 10.42 16.82
C TRP A 626 27.02 9.56 17.68
N LYS A 627 27.44 9.23 18.91
CA LYS A 627 26.66 8.39 19.85
C LYS A 627 26.41 9.05 21.22
N SER A 628 26.98 10.23 21.48
CA SER A 628 26.90 10.88 22.80
C SER A 628 25.56 11.56 23.09
N GLY A 629 24.72 11.75 22.06
CA GLY A 629 23.48 12.52 22.15
C GLY A 629 23.69 14.03 22.12
N GLY A 630 22.63 14.80 21.83
CA GLY A 630 22.71 16.26 21.69
C GLY A 630 23.29 16.75 20.36
N ASP A 631 23.84 17.97 20.37
CA ASP A 631 24.49 18.61 19.22
C ASP A 631 25.69 17.79 18.73
N LEU A 632 26.03 17.89 17.44
CA LEU A 632 27.17 17.16 16.89
C LEU A 632 28.48 17.81 17.37
N THR A 633 29.35 17.08 18.06
CA THR A 633 30.68 17.59 18.42
C THR A 633 31.74 16.97 17.51
N LEU A 634 32.54 17.85 16.91
CA LEU A 634 33.71 17.52 16.10
C LEU A 634 34.98 18.00 16.82
N HIS A 635 36.06 17.25 16.69
CA HIS A 635 37.39 17.66 17.12
C HIS A 635 38.26 17.84 15.88
N TYR A 636 39.11 18.85 15.84
CA TYR A 636 40.13 18.94 14.79
C TYR A 636 41.53 18.75 15.38
N ARG A 637 42.48 18.34 14.53
CA ARG A 637 43.92 18.38 14.81
C ARG A 637 44.68 18.88 13.59
N GLN A 638 45.86 19.46 13.84
CA GLN A 638 46.73 19.96 12.78
C GLN A 638 47.87 18.98 12.50
N ASN A 639 48.03 18.61 11.24
CA ASN A 639 49.16 17.86 10.74
C ASN A 639 50.30 18.84 10.42
N VAL A 640 51.45 18.66 11.08
CA VAL A 640 52.64 19.52 10.88
C VAL A 640 53.78 18.65 10.34
N SER A 641 54.13 18.84 9.09
CA SER A 641 55.29 18.19 8.47
C SER A 641 56.59 18.84 8.94
N VAL A 642 57.48 18.05 9.53
CA VAL A 642 58.83 18.50 9.95
C VAL A 642 59.85 17.54 9.34
N GLY A 643 60.37 17.93 8.17
CA GLY A 643 61.24 17.08 7.35
C GLY A 643 60.51 15.87 6.77
N SER A 644 61.19 14.73 6.67
CA SER A 644 60.64 13.47 6.13
C SER A 644 59.64 12.75 7.05
N SER A 645 59.13 13.44 8.07
CA SER A 645 58.32 12.87 9.15
C SER A 645 57.17 13.81 9.52
N VAL A 646 55.96 13.26 9.56
CA VAL A 646 54.73 13.97 9.95
C VAL A 646 54.62 13.98 11.47
N LEU A 647 54.49 15.17 12.07
CA LEU A 647 54.28 15.38 13.50
C LEU A 647 52.84 15.86 13.72
N CYS A 648 51.96 15.03 14.27
CA CYS A 648 50.62 15.49 14.66
C CYS A 648 50.72 16.30 15.96
N ILE A 649 50.38 17.58 15.92
CA ILE A 649 50.31 18.41 17.13
C ILE A 649 48.89 18.33 17.70
N HIS A 650 48.74 17.69 18.86
CA HIS A 650 47.45 17.48 19.52
C HIS A 650 46.95 18.75 20.24
N PHE A 651 46.43 19.72 19.48
CA PHE A 651 45.48 20.70 19.99
C PHE A 651 44.06 20.18 19.80
N VAL A 652 43.57 19.39 20.75
CA VAL A 652 42.18 18.88 20.72
C VAL A 652 41.24 20.01 21.15
N VAL A 653 40.76 20.77 20.17
CA VAL A 653 39.71 21.78 20.35
C VAL A 653 38.39 21.20 19.83
N SER A 654 37.36 21.26 20.66
CA SER A 654 36.02 20.76 20.34
C SER A 654 35.19 21.86 19.70
N ILE A 655 34.66 21.60 18.51
CA ILE A 655 33.68 22.44 17.82
C ILE A 655 32.32 21.77 17.96
N THR A 656 31.34 22.47 18.54
CA THR A 656 29.95 22.00 18.57
C THR A 656 29.20 22.57 17.38
N VAL A 657 28.67 21.70 16.51
CA VAL A 657 27.87 22.10 15.36
C VAL A 657 26.39 21.82 15.63
N MET A 658 25.60 22.89 15.70
CA MET A 658 24.15 22.78 15.54
C MET A 658 23.85 22.56 14.06
N LEU A 659 23.14 21.47 13.76
CA LEU A 659 22.61 21.25 12.41
C LEU A 659 21.19 21.82 12.37
N HIS A 660 20.95 22.73 11.45
CA HIS A 660 19.59 23.14 11.12
C HIS A 660 18.93 22.02 10.31
N ASN A 661 17.94 21.32 10.90
CA ASN A 661 16.99 20.56 10.09
C ASN A 661 16.20 21.56 9.25
N ASN A 662 16.11 21.34 7.94
CA ASN A 662 15.18 22.04 7.04
C ASN A 662 13.70 21.62 7.25
N SER A 663 13.35 21.09 8.43
CA SER A 663 12.02 20.58 8.76
C SER A 663 11.82 20.49 10.28
N TYR A 664 10.88 21.29 10.79
CA TYR A 664 10.14 20.96 12.01
C TYR A 664 8.97 20.07 11.60
N TYR A 665 8.91 18.81 12.09
CA TYR A 665 7.71 18.12 12.57
C TYR A 665 8.07 16.71 13.08
N GLN A 666 7.25 16.15 13.98
CA GLN A 666 7.50 14.85 14.63
C GLN A 666 6.71 13.71 13.97
N SER A 667 7.44 12.72 13.45
CA SER A 667 7.12 11.29 13.32
C SER A 667 5.65 10.82 13.42
N LYS A 668 5.13 10.19 12.35
CA LYS A 668 4.78 8.74 12.36
C LYS A 668 4.31 8.17 10.99
N LEU A 669 5.18 7.35 10.42
CA LEU A 669 4.93 5.94 10.03
C LEU A 669 3.83 5.61 8.97
N ILE A 670 4.23 4.74 8.03
CA ILE A 670 3.40 3.84 7.18
C ILE A 670 2.71 4.49 5.97
N CYS A 671 2.49 3.80 4.84
CA CYS A 671 3.13 2.78 3.97
C CYS A 671 2.16 2.71 2.72
N PRO A 672 2.50 2.12 1.57
CA PRO A 672 1.90 2.50 0.29
C PRO A 672 1.38 1.54 -0.78
N HIS A 673 0.49 2.15 -1.58
CA HIS A 673 0.68 2.38 -3.02
C HIS A 673 1.24 3.79 -3.32
N ILE A 674 1.41 4.27 -4.58
CA ILE A 674 1.56 5.72 -4.80
C ILE A 674 0.28 6.45 -4.45
N ILE A 675 0.14 6.68 -3.14
CA ILE A 675 -0.93 7.32 -2.43
C ILE A 675 -0.36 8.65 -1.93
N ILE A 676 -0.93 9.73 -2.42
CA ILE A 676 -0.77 11.06 -1.87
C ILE A 676 -1.86 11.23 -0.81
N LYS A 677 -1.46 11.48 0.45
CA LYS A 677 -2.40 11.69 1.55
C LYS A 677 -2.93 13.11 1.59
N LYS A 678 -4.25 13.28 1.73
CA LYS A 678 -4.90 14.59 1.96
C LYS A 678 -5.10 14.81 3.46
N SER A 679 -4.37 15.76 4.03
CA SER A 679 -4.59 16.28 5.38
C SER A 679 -5.84 17.16 5.42
N PHE A 680 -6.57 17.11 6.51
CA PHE A 680 -7.57 18.12 6.85
C PHE A 680 -7.21 18.69 8.22
N ASP A 681 -6.96 19.99 8.27
CA ASP A 681 -6.98 20.71 9.53
C ASP A 681 -8.37 20.55 10.16
N ALA A 682 -8.40 20.01 11.36
CA ALA A 682 -9.62 19.94 12.16
C ALA A 682 -9.96 21.36 12.65
N LEU A 683 -10.71 22.10 11.82
CA LEU A 683 -11.31 23.37 12.22
C LEU A 683 -11.99 23.19 13.59
N PRO A 684 -11.63 23.99 14.61
CA PRO A 684 -12.28 23.90 15.91
C PRO A 684 -13.76 24.26 15.72
N VAL A 685 -14.64 23.28 15.92
CA VAL A 685 -16.09 23.47 15.83
C VAL A 685 -16.50 24.50 16.87
N ALA A 686 -16.82 25.71 16.41
CA ALA A 686 -17.34 26.77 17.25
C ALA A 686 -18.69 26.32 17.84
N GLY A 687 -18.67 25.88 19.10
CA GLY A 687 -19.84 25.38 19.79
C GLY A 687 -20.86 26.48 20.07
N GLN A 688 -21.86 26.62 19.21
CA GLN A 688 -23.02 27.44 19.51
C GLN A 688 -23.88 26.78 20.61
N GLY A 689 -24.10 27.54 21.68
CA GLY A 689 -25.19 27.46 22.67
C GLY A 689 -25.80 26.10 22.99
N ARG A 690 -25.48 25.56 24.17
CA ARG A 690 -26.45 24.77 24.94
C ARG A 690 -27.20 25.71 25.90
N PRO A 691 -28.54 25.66 25.98
CA PRO A 691 -29.26 26.29 27.09
C PRO A 691 -29.01 25.51 28.39
N GLU A 692 -29.07 26.21 29.51
CA GLU A 692 -28.99 25.62 30.84
C GLU A 692 -30.19 24.68 31.09
N VAL A 693 -29.92 23.52 31.69
CA VAL A 693 -30.94 22.68 32.31
C VAL A 693 -30.44 22.31 33.70
N GLU A 694 -31.28 22.59 34.70
CA GLU A 694 -30.95 22.48 36.12
C GLU A 694 -30.60 21.06 36.54
N LYS A 695 -29.67 20.94 37.50
CA LYS A 695 -29.44 19.69 38.23
C LYS A 695 -30.39 19.61 39.43
N PRO A 696 -31.15 18.53 39.61
CA PRO A 696 -31.49 18.05 40.94
C PRO A 696 -30.24 17.42 41.57
N SER A 697 -29.94 17.80 42.80
CA SER A 697 -29.14 16.97 43.70
C SER A 697 -29.88 15.67 44.01
N TRP A 698 -29.15 14.63 44.43
CA TRP A 698 -29.38 13.82 45.65
C TRP A 698 -28.23 12.81 45.71
N GLY A 699 -27.64 12.63 46.89
CA GLY A 699 -26.62 11.60 47.13
C GLY A 699 -27.19 10.46 47.96
N PHE A 700 -26.83 9.22 47.60
CA PHE A 700 -26.13 8.27 48.47
C PHE A 700 -25.50 7.17 47.62
#